data_AF-A0A5N7RWK2-F1
#
_entry.id   AF-A0A5N7RWK2-F1
#
_cell.length_a   1.000
_cell.length_b   1.000
_cell.length_c   1.000
_cell.angle_alpha   90.00
_cell.angle_beta   90.00
_cell.angle_gamma   90.00
#
_symmetry.space_group_name_H-M   'P 1'
#
loop_
_entity.id
_entity.type
_entity.pdbx_description
1 polymer ?
#
loop_
_entity_poly.entity_id
_entity_poly.type
_entity_poly.pdbx_seq_one_letter_code
_entity_poly.pdbx_strand_id
1 'polypeptide(L)'
;MKLVRFDSAQGARIGVLDGDGGVVDIAASCEASGGLSEAERAVLGDVNAFIASAQAGQALARRALAAGGSRVVVPSARLLAPLVPGIILATGGNYADHLDEIADLALSGKDPAFFFKTPRAVIGPDAGIELDARLTRKLDYEIELAVVIGKPGRWIREEDAAAHIYGYTILNDVTLRDRQITFQNGLAAIELGGSKNFATSCPLGPVVVTADDIADPQRLALRTTVNGELRQNNSTALMISSVYRLVSFFSQFLPLQPGDVITCLFYNTGHSARPPRALYPDLTVVSASSTALTLLLPGLLTDAAIAPELARQLSDQPAVRTLVAWLGAARPVQQAFDPFEAGCTAREYWWLHQAGYRPPDGRYGAGLAPLLAHDPEAGRPVWLADLAHIQVGRDGLVLTDPAGLDTTRNESEALLAAARPALDAHGATASAVGTRRWRLDLPEGAAQHTGTPEAVAGAALDAWWPRSPQARPWRKLVNEIQMHWHETPVNAVREARGLAPVNALWLYGGAAPWLPDWPAGRPSLLAGGAPWLRTLAERDGLPWQPAAGTATAIQAGARVELDDLAVPERTDDWRGWLDAAARLDRDWFAPAEAALRAGSLRQLTLVLPARERLVTLTIERRPALLRWLPSPRHDWKRWWLPQES
;
A
#
# COMPACT_ATOMS: atom_id res chain seq x y z
N MET A 1 10.75 -5.80 -20.80
CA MET A 1 9.92 -5.29 -21.91
C MET A 1 8.46 -5.69 -21.70
N LYS A 2 7.49 -4.90 -22.20
CA LYS A 2 6.04 -5.23 -22.14
C LYS A 2 5.44 -5.40 -23.54
N LEU A 3 5.24 -6.65 -23.96
CA LEU A 3 4.67 -7.02 -25.26
C LEU A 3 3.14 -6.90 -25.23
N VAL A 4 2.55 -6.37 -26.29
CA VAL A 4 1.10 -6.27 -26.47
C VAL A 4 0.66 -6.76 -27.83
N ARG A 5 -0.63 -7.07 -27.94
CA ARG A 5 -1.33 -7.15 -29.22
C ARG A 5 -2.45 -6.14 -29.24
N PHE A 6 -2.69 -5.56 -30.40
CA PHE A 6 -3.74 -4.56 -30.57
C PHE A 6 -4.39 -4.69 -31.94
N ASP A 7 -5.64 -4.26 -32.02
CA ASP A 7 -6.40 -4.21 -33.25
C ASP A 7 -6.00 -2.97 -34.08
N SER A 8 -5.88 -3.16 -35.40
CA SER A 8 -5.56 -2.10 -36.35
C SER A 8 -6.45 -2.24 -37.58
N ALA A 9 -6.47 -1.22 -38.46
CA ALA A 9 -7.19 -1.31 -39.74
C ALA A 9 -6.73 -2.47 -40.64
N GLN A 10 -5.55 -3.05 -40.36
CA GLN A 10 -4.95 -4.15 -41.10
C GLN A 10 -5.01 -5.48 -40.32
N GLY A 11 -5.80 -5.53 -39.24
CA GLY A 11 -5.94 -6.67 -38.34
C GLY A 11 -5.04 -6.58 -37.12
N ALA A 12 -4.88 -7.70 -36.42
CA ALA A 12 -4.10 -7.79 -35.19
C ALA A 12 -2.61 -7.50 -35.44
N ARG A 13 -2.04 -6.60 -34.65
CA ARG A 13 -0.63 -6.20 -34.70
C ARG A 13 0.09 -6.51 -33.39
N ILE A 14 1.42 -6.64 -33.47
CA ILE A 14 2.31 -6.81 -32.33
C ILE A 14 2.90 -5.46 -31.96
N GLY A 15 2.77 -5.08 -30.70
CA GLY A 15 3.30 -3.84 -30.19
C GLY A 15 4.13 -4.03 -28.93
N VAL A 16 4.80 -2.96 -28.52
CA VAL A 16 5.50 -2.87 -27.24
C VAL A 16 5.08 -1.59 -26.53
N LEU A 17 4.88 -1.66 -25.21
CA LEU A 17 4.59 -0.45 -24.43
C LEU A 17 5.86 0.39 -24.24
N ASP A 18 5.76 1.69 -24.51
CA ASP A 18 6.77 2.68 -24.14
C ASP A 18 6.66 3.09 -22.66
N GLY A 19 7.62 3.88 -22.18
CA GLY A 19 7.67 4.36 -20.79
C GLY A 19 6.50 5.24 -20.36
N ASP A 20 5.76 5.81 -21.32
CA ASP A 20 4.59 6.66 -21.09
C ASP A 20 3.27 5.86 -21.16
N GLY A 21 3.33 4.56 -21.48
CA GLY A 21 2.18 3.68 -21.67
C GLY A 21 1.53 3.75 -23.06
N GLY A 22 2.20 4.33 -24.05
CA GLY A 22 1.81 4.25 -25.47
C GLY A 22 2.18 2.90 -26.09
N VAL A 23 1.45 2.48 -27.12
CA VAL A 23 1.77 1.26 -27.88
C VAL A 23 2.58 1.64 -29.10
N VAL A 24 3.77 1.08 -29.22
CA VAL A 24 4.61 1.23 -30.42
C VAL A 24 4.38 0.01 -31.30
N ASP A 25 3.87 0.23 -32.53
CA ASP A 25 3.78 -0.83 -33.53
C ASP A 25 5.19 -1.22 -33.97
N ILE A 26 5.60 -2.45 -33.69
CA ILE A 26 6.98 -2.91 -33.94
C ILE A 26 7.27 -2.93 -35.44
N ALA A 27 6.33 -3.44 -36.24
CA ALA A 27 6.52 -3.60 -37.67
C ALA A 27 6.58 -2.23 -38.35
N ALA A 28 5.60 -1.36 -38.08
CA ALA A 28 5.54 -0.04 -38.69
C ALA A 28 6.74 0.83 -38.29
N SER A 29 7.14 0.79 -37.01
CA SER A 29 8.30 1.56 -36.53
C SER A 29 9.60 1.06 -37.17
N CYS A 30 9.79 -0.26 -37.28
CA CYS A 30 10.97 -0.82 -37.92
C CYS A 30 11.05 -0.44 -39.40
N GLU A 31 9.94 -0.58 -40.14
CA GLU A 31 9.86 -0.18 -41.55
C GLU A 31 10.23 1.30 -41.73
N ALA A 32 9.66 2.18 -40.90
CA ALA A 32 9.95 3.61 -40.96
C ALA A 32 11.42 3.96 -40.63
N SER A 33 12.09 3.15 -39.82
CA SER A 33 13.45 3.44 -39.30
C SER A 33 14.60 2.83 -40.11
N GLY A 34 14.31 2.00 -41.11
CA GLY A 34 15.35 1.30 -41.87
C GLY A 34 14.91 0.04 -42.62
N GLY A 35 13.61 -0.25 -42.67
CA GLY A 35 13.07 -1.44 -43.32
C GLY A 35 13.10 -2.70 -42.44
N LEU A 36 12.39 -3.73 -42.88
CA LEU A 36 12.46 -5.10 -42.34
C LEU A 36 13.09 -6.06 -43.35
N SER A 37 14.05 -6.87 -42.92
CA SER A 37 14.52 -8.04 -43.67
C SER A 37 13.45 -9.14 -43.71
N GLU A 38 13.60 -10.12 -44.62
CA GLU A 38 12.68 -11.26 -44.72
C GLU A 38 12.61 -12.08 -43.41
N ALA A 39 13.76 -12.29 -42.76
CA ALA A 39 13.82 -12.97 -41.46
C ALA A 39 13.06 -12.21 -40.37
N GLU A 40 13.19 -10.88 -40.31
CA GLU A 40 12.46 -10.06 -39.32
C GLU A 40 10.96 -10.02 -39.59
N ARG A 41 10.55 -10.07 -40.86
CA ARG A 41 9.13 -10.23 -41.23
C ARG A 41 8.58 -11.57 -40.75
N ALA A 42 9.36 -12.64 -40.83
CA ALA A 42 8.97 -13.94 -40.29
C ALA A 42 8.80 -13.91 -38.76
N VAL A 43 9.69 -13.22 -38.03
CA VAL A 43 9.56 -13.01 -36.57
C VAL A 43 8.27 -12.26 -36.21
N LEU A 44 7.84 -11.32 -37.06
CA LEU A 44 6.64 -10.51 -36.85
C LEU A 44 5.37 -11.12 -37.48
N GLY A 45 5.46 -12.31 -38.08
CA GLY A 45 4.33 -12.95 -38.78
C GLY A 45 3.14 -13.21 -37.85
N ASP A 46 3.42 -13.67 -36.63
CA ASP A 46 2.48 -13.71 -35.53
C ASP A 46 3.21 -13.60 -34.18
N VAL A 47 2.43 -13.48 -33.10
CA VAL A 47 2.98 -13.28 -31.76
C VAL A 47 3.72 -14.50 -31.20
N ASN A 48 3.35 -15.71 -31.62
CA ASN A 48 4.01 -16.93 -31.16
C ASN A 48 5.35 -17.10 -31.89
N ALA A 49 5.42 -16.74 -33.17
CA ALA A 49 6.69 -16.62 -33.91
C ALA A 49 7.62 -15.57 -33.26
N PHE A 50 7.06 -14.45 -32.81
CA PHE A 50 7.81 -13.43 -32.07
C PHE A 50 8.38 -13.98 -30.75
N ILE A 51 7.53 -14.65 -29.96
CA ILE A 51 7.91 -15.28 -28.69
C ILE A 51 8.98 -16.37 -28.92
N ALA A 52 8.79 -17.24 -29.91
CA ALA A 52 9.72 -18.31 -30.27
C ALA A 52 11.11 -17.80 -30.70
N SER A 53 11.14 -16.59 -31.28
CA SER A 53 12.37 -15.95 -31.74
C SER A 53 13.14 -15.23 -30.62
N ALA A 54 12.59 -15.19 -29.40
CA ALA A 54 13.20 -14.68 -28.17
C ALA A 54 14.03 -13.39 -28.37
N GLN A 55 15.36 -13.51 -28.42
CA GLN A 55 16.28 -12.36 -28.53
C GLN A 55 16.06 -11.56 -29.82
N ALA A 56 15.75 -12.21 -30.95
CA ALA A 56 15.50 -11.51 -32.21
C ALA A 56 14.21 -10.68 -32.15
N GLY A 57 13.15 -11.22 -31.55
CA GLY A 57 11.91 -10.47 -31.28
C GLY A 57 12.16 -9.28 -30.35
N GLN A 58 12.87 -9.51 -29.23
CA GLN A 58 13.22 -8.44 -28.30
C GLN A 58 14.10 -7.35 -28.94
N ALA A 59 15.03 -7.71 -29.82
CA ALA A 59 15.84 -6.76 -30.56
C ALA A 59 14.98 -5.87 -31.48
N LEU A 60 13.99 -6.45 -32.17
CA LEU A 60 13.03 -5.71 -32.99
C LEU A 60 12.20 -4.74 -32.15
N ALA A 61 11.70 -5.17 -31.00
CA ALA A 61 10.95 -4.31 -30.09
C ALA A 61 11.81 -3.16 -29.55
N ARG A 62 13.06 -3.42 -29.15
CA ARG A 62 14.01 -2.38 -28.72
C ARG A 62 14.32 -1.39 -29.84
N ARG A 63 14.50 -1.87 -31.07
CA ARG A 63 14.68 -1.01 -32.25
C ARG A 63 13.45 -0.13 -32.48
N ALA A 64 12.25 -0.69 -32.41
CA ALA A 64 11.01 0.05 -32.55
C ALA A 64 10.86 1.14 -31.48
N LEU A 65 11.15 0.82 -30.22
CA LEU A 65 11.16 1.79 -29.12
C LEU A 65 12.17 2.93 -29.35
N ALA A 66 13.38 2.60 -29.82
CA ALA A 66 14.42 3.59 -30.11
C ALA A 66 14.07 4.50 -31.30
N ALA A 67 13.37 3.96 -32.30
CA ALA A 67 12.95 4.72 -33.48
C ALA A 67 11.82 5.72 -33.20
N GLY A 68 10.91 5.40 -32.26
CA GLY A 68 9.79 6.28 -31.87
C GLY A 68 8.76 6.58 -32.98
N GLY A 69 8.93 6.00 -34.18
CA GLY A 69 8.30 6.46 -35.42
C GLY A 69 6.85 6.02 -35.69
N SER A 70 6.25 5.16 -34.86
CA SER A 70 4.84 4.74 -35.03
C SER A 70 4.17 4.45 -33.69
N ARG A 71 4.16 5.46 -32.83
CA ARG A 71 3.44 5.44 -31.56
C ARG A 71 1.94 5.53 -31.83
N VAL A 72 1.22 4.45 -31.58
CA VAL A 72 -0.23 4.44 -31.50
C VAL A 72 -0.61 4.82 -30.07
N VAL A 73 -1.19 6.00 -29.89
CA VAL A 73 -1.69 6.42 -28.58
C VAL A 73 -2.91 5.56 -28.23
N VAL A 74 -2.90 4.95 -27.04
CA VAL A 74 -3.93 4.01 -26.56
C VAL A 74 -5.18 4.73 -26.02
N PRO A 75 -5.88 5.52 -26.85
CA PRO A 75 -7.33 5.46 -26.80
C PRO A 75 -7.96 4.93 -28.10
N SER A 76 -7.18 4.73 -29.18
CA SER A 76 -7.70 4.27 -30.48
C SER A 76 -7.42 2.80 -30.81
N ALA A 77 -6.49 2.15 -30.09
CA ALA A 77 -6.15 0.75 -30.32
C ALA A 77 -6.82 -0.13 -29.27
N ARG A 78 -7.84 -0.89 -29.68
CA ARG A 78 -8.42 -1.96 -28.86
C ARG A 78 -7.34 -3.00 -28.59
N LEU A 79 -6.91 -3.13 -27.34
CA LEU A 79 -5.96 -4.18 -26.97
C LEU A 79 -6.62 -5.56 -27.13
N LEU A 80 -5.84 -6.50 -27.63
CA LEU A 80 -6.21 -7.91 -27.74
C LEU A 80 -5.53 -8.69 -26.61
N ALA A 81 -5.90 -9.95 -26.41
CA ALA A 81 -5.10 -10.83 -25.57
C ALA A 81 -3.65 -10.82 -26.10
N PRO A 82 -2.63 -10.66 -25.23
CA PRO A 82 -1.27 -10.35 -25.66
C PRO A 82 -0.59 -11.50 -26.38
N LEU A 83 -1.18 -12.71 -26.33
CA LEU A 83 -0.83 -13.85 -27.16
C LEU A 83 -2.07 -14.67 -27.52
N VAL A 84 -1.90 -15.60 -28.46
CA VAL A 84 -2.89 -16.66 -28.74
C VAL A 84 -2.28 -17.97 -28.23
N PRO A 85 -2.70 -18.47 -27.06
CA PRO A 85 -2.09 -19.66 -26.48
C PRO A 85 -2.23 -20.88 -27.39
N GLY A 86 -1.18 -21.70 -27.49
CA GLY A 86 -1.26 -23.03 -28.12
C GLY A 86 -2.09 -23.98 -27.25
N ILE A 87 -1.69 -24.10 -25.99
CA ILE A 87 -2.46 -24.73 -24.92
C ILE A 87 -2.40 -23.89 -23.64
N ILE A 88 -3.41 -24.04 -22.78
CA ILE A 88 -3.44 -23.43 -21.44
C ILE A 88 -3.49 -24.58 -20.42
N LEU A 89 -2.43 -24.70 -19.64
CA LEU A 89 -2.20 -25.71 -18.63
C LEU A 89 -2.50 -25.10 -17.27
N ALA A 90 -3.55 -25.56 -16.61
CA ALA A 90 -4.01 -24.95 -15.36
C ALA A 90 -3.83 -25.90 -14.18
N THR A 91 -3.29 -25.38 -13.08
CA THR A 91 -3.10 -26.13 -11.83
C THR A 91 -4.30 -25.98 -10.89
N GLY A 92 -4.51 -26.95 -10.02
CA GLY A 92 -5.51 -26.98 -8.94
C GLY A 92 -4.86 -26.84 -7.56
N GLY A 93 -5.49 -26.09 -6.64
CA GLY A 93 -5.11 -25.91 -5.24
C GLY A 93 -3.63 -25.58 -4.95
N ASN A 94 -3.04 -24.55 -5.57
CA ASN A 94 -1.59 -24.32 -5.52
C ASN A 94 -1.10 -23.29 -4.49
N TYR A 95 -1.88 -22.90 -3.48
CA TYR A 95 -1.47 -21.90 -2.47
C TYR A 95 -1.69 -22.42 -1.04
N ALA A 96 -0.80 -22.06 -0.11
CA ALA A 96 -0.78 -22.63 1.25
C ALA A 96 -1.91 -22.14 2.17
N ASP A 97 -2.37 -20.90 2.01
CA ASP A 97 -3.54 -20.31 2.71
C ASP A 97 -4.87 -21.00 2.36
N HIS A 98 -4.84 -21.91 1.39
CA HIS A 98 -5.96 -22.71 0.95
C HIS A 98 -6.13 -24.03 1.72
N LEU A 99 -5.08 -24.56 2.35
CA LEU A 99 -5.11 -25.90 2.97
C LEU A 99 -6.10 -25.98 4.14
N ASP A 100 -6.31 -24.87 4.86
CA ASP A 100 -7.26 -24.80 5.99
C ASP A 100 -8.73 -24.83 5.51
N GLU A 101 -9.05 -24.41 4.27
CA GLU A 101 -10.41 -24.43 3.71
C GLU A 101 -10.76 -25.74 2.97
N ILE A 102 -9.76 -26.50 2.48
CA ILE A 102 -9.98 -27.79 1.81
C ILE A 102 -9.71 -29.01 2.71
N ALA A 103 -9.71 -28.85 4.03
CA ALA A 103 -9.41 -29.94 4.97
C ALA A 103 -10.25 -31.23 4.72
N ASP A 104 -11.41 -31.11 4.08
CA ASP A 104 -12.29 -32.24 3.73
C ASP A 104 -11.99 -32.94 2.39
N LEU A 105 -11.19 -32.37 1.49
CA LEU A 105 -10.73 -33.07 0.26
C LEU A 105 -9.26 -33.42 0.44
N ALA A 106 -9.02 -34.64 0.91
CA ALA A 106 -7.69 -35.24 0.98
C ALA A 106 -7.04 -35.31 -0.43
N LEU A 107 -6.44 -34.22 -0.89
CA LEU A 107 -5.50 -34.20 -2.01
C LEU A 107 -4.09 -34.48 -1.48
N SER A 108 -3.91 -35.69 -0.94
CA SER A 108 -2.60 -36.20 -0.48
C SER A 108 -1.75 -36.69 -1.67
N GLY A 109 -1.57 -35.84 -2.69
CA GLY A 109 -0.72 -36.12 -3.85
C GLY A 109 0.64 -35.43 -3.74
N LYS A 110 1.72 -36.07 -4.22
CA LYS A 110 3.02 -35.42 -4.41
C LYS A 110 3.03 -34.43 -5.58
N ASP A 111 2.05 -34.54 -6.48
CA ASP A 111 1.95 -33.81 -7.73
C ASP A 111 0.72 -32.90 -7.77
N PRO A 112 0.79 -31.71 -8.41
CA PRO A 112 -0.34 -30.80 -8.53
C PRO A 112 -1.50 -31.41 -9.31
N ALA A 113 -2.74 -31.17 -8.87
CA ALA A 113 -3.91 -31.41 -9.71
C ALA A 113 -3.85 -30.47 -10.93
N PHE A 114 -4.29 -30.92 -12.10
CA PHE A 114 -4.31 -30.05 -13.28
C PHE A 114 -5.45 -30.34 -14.23
N PHE A 115 -5.74 -29.37 -15.09
CA PHE A 115 -6.70 -29.44 -16.18
C PHE A 115 -6.26 -28.55 -17.34
N PHE A 116 -7.02 -28.56 -18.43
CA PHE A 116 -6.75 -27.76 -19.60
C PHE A 116 -7.83 -26.69 -19.79
N LYS A 117 -7.42 -25.50 -20.22
CA LYS A 117 -8.32 -24.50 -20.79
C LYS A 117 -8.13 -24.42 -22.30
N THR A 118 -9.22 -24.19 -23.02
CA THR A 118 -9.22 -24.04 -24.47
C THR A 118 -8.79 -22.62 -24.85
N PRO A 119 -7.89 -22.45 -25.84
CA PRO A 119 -7.57 -21.14 -26.39
C PRO A 119 -8.79 -20.38 -26.93
N ARG A 120 -9.87 -21.09 -27.27
CA ARG A 120 -11.12 -20.48 -27.76
C ARG A 120 -11.90 -19.71 -26.68
N ALA A 121 -11.57 -19.90 -25.41
CA ALA A 121 -12.15 -19.14 -24.30
C ALA A 121 -11.44 -17.81 -24.05
N VAL A 122 -10.29 -17.58 -24.70
CA VAL A 122 -9.43 -16.42 -24.44
C VAL A 122 -10.06 -15.15 -24.97
N ILE A 123 -10.12 -14.14 -24.10
CA ILE A 123 -10.49 -12.77 -24.46
C ILE A 123 -9.42 -11.80 -23.97
N GLY A 124 -9.29 -10.67 -24.67
CA GLY A 124 -8.35 -9.61 -24.31
C GLY A 124 -8.82 -8.76 -23.12
N PRO A 125 -8.00 -7.79 -22.71
CA PRO A 125 -8.43 -6.78 -21.74
C PRO A 125 -9.66 -6.01 -22.26
N ASP A 126 -10.50 -5.55 -21.34
CA ASP A 126 -11.75 -4.81 -21.59
C ASP A 126 -12.85 -5.56 -22.36
N ALA A 127 -12.59 -6.79 -22.81
CA ALA A 127 -13.62 -7.65 -23.38
C ALA A 127 -14.53 -8.19 -22.26
N GLY A 128 -15.85 -8.15 -22.48
CA GLY A 128 -16.83 -8.62 -21.52
C GLY A 128 -16.80 -10.14 -21.33
N ILE A 129 -16.99 -10.58 -20.09
CA ILE A 129 -17.28 -11.98 -19.76
C ILE A 129 -18.79 -12.21 -19.95
N GLU A 130 -19.15 -13.16 -20.81
CA GLU A 130 -20.53 -13.54 -21.09
C GLU A 130 -21.15 -14.29 -19.91
N LEU A 131 -22.20 -13.69 -19.34
CA LEU A 131 -23.04 -14.36 -18.36
C LEU A 131 -24.29 -14.91 -19.05
N ASP A 132 -24.23 -16.17 -19.48
CA ASP A 132 -25.40 -16.88 -20.02
C ASP A 132 -26.19 -17.54 -18.88
N ALA A 133 -27.36 -16.99 -18.57
CA ALA A 133 -28.27 -17.52 -17.55
C ALA A 133 -28.79 -18.94 -17.86
N ARG A 134 -28.70 -19.39 -19.13
CA ARG A 134 -28.99 -20.78 -19.52
C ARG A 134 -27.87 -21.72 -19.08
N LEU A 135 -26.66 -21.19 -18.87
CA LEU A 135 -25.45 -21.95 -18.56
C LEU A 135 -25.15 -21.94 -17.06
N THR A 136 -25.24 -20.80 -16.36
CA THR A 136 -24.90 -20.71 -14.93
C THR A 136 -25.72 -19.66 -14.20
N ARG A 137 -25.84 -19.86 -12.89
CA ARG A 137 -26.26 -18.82 -11.93
C ARG A 137 -25.17 -18.48 -10.91
N LYS A 138 -24.01 -19.11 -11.01
CA LYS A 138 -22.91 -18.99 -10.03
C LYS A 138 -21.56 -18.92 -10.74
N LEU A 139 -21.33 -17.77 -11.37
CA LEU A 139 -20.04 -17.40 -11.95
C LEU A 139 -19.08 -16.92 -10.86
N ASP A 140 -17.79 -17.20 -11.03
CA ASP A 140 -16.76 -16.84 -10.09
C ASP A 140 -15.45 -16.48 -10.80
N TYR A 141 -14.59 -15.71 -10.14
CA TYR A 141 -13.32 -15.22 -10.65
C TYR A 141 -12.14 -15.83 -9.88
N GLU A 142 -11.03 -16.07 -10.58
CA GLU A 142 -9.79 -16.58 -9.99
C GLU A 142 -8.62 -15.88 -10.70
N ILE A 143 -8.04 -14.85 -10.07
CA ILE A 143 -6.88 -14.18 -10.66
C ILE A 143 -5.63 -15.03 -10.51
N GLU A 144 -4.85 -15.14 -11.58
CA GLU A 144 -3.67 -15.99 -11.60
C GLU A 144 -2.49 -15.30 -12.28
N LEU A 145 -1.29 -15.58 -11.76
CA LEU A 145 -0.08 -15.44 -12.55
C LEU A 145 -0.08 -16.49 -13.65
N ALA A 146 0.15 -16.05 -14.89
CA ALA A 146 0.27 -16.92 -16.06
C ALA A 146 1.69 -16.85 -16.62
N VAL A 147 2.35 -18.00 -16.73
CA VAL A 147 3.69 -18.18 -17.28
C VAL A 147 3.56 -18.40 -18.78
N VAL A 148 4.33 -17.68 -19.59
CA VAL A 148 4.37 -17.82 -21.04
C VAL A 148 5.66 -18.53 -21.44
N ILE A 149 5.54 -19.67 -22.09
CA ILE A 149 6.70 -20.44 -22.57
C ILE A 149 7.28 -19.77 -23.82
N GLY A 150 8.62 -19.66 -23.86
CA GLY A 150 9.38 -19.05 -24.96
C GLY A 150 10.28 -20.00 -25.71
N LYS A 151 10.70 -21.09 -25.06
CA LYS A 151 11.61 -22.08 -25.64
C LYS A 151 11.01 -23.48 -25.51
N PRO A 152 10.98 -24.28 -26.58
CA PRO A 152 10.40 -25.61 -26.52
C PRO A 152 11.21 -26.53 -25.59
N GLY A 153 10.53 -27.47 -24.93
CA GLY A 153 11.20 -28.44 -24.07
C GLY A 153 10.27 -29.52 -23.54
N ARG A 154 10.83 -30.68 -23.24
CA ARG A 154 10.17 -31.81 -22.58
C ARG A 154 11.11 -32.38 -21.53
N TRP A 155 10.57 -32.84 -20.40
CA TRP A 155 11.37 -33.29 -19.26
C TRP A 155 12.36 -32.20 -18.78
N ILE A 156 11.89 -30.96 -18.76
CA ILE A 156 12.65 -29.79 -18.30
C ILE A 156 12.89 -29.96 -16.80
N ARG A 157 14.15 -29.87 -16.36
CA ARG A 157 14.48 -29.87 -14.94
C ARG A 157 14.05 -28.54 -14.31
N GLU A 158 13.70 -28.54 -13.03
CA GLU A 158 13.23 -27.32 -12.36
C GLU A 158 14.27 -26.18 -12.43
N GLU A 159 15.55 -26.49 -12.27
CA GLU A 159 16.65 -25.53 -12.38
C GLU A 159 16.82 -24.94 -13.80
N ASP A 160 16.36 -25.65 -14.84
CA ASP A 160 16.43 -25.19 -16.23
C ASP A 160 15.18 -24.41 -16.65
N ALA A 161 14.11 -24.46 -15.85
CA ALA A 161 12.79 -23.91 -16.20
C ALA A 161 12.84 -22.42 -16.55
N ALA A 162 13.65 -21.63 -15.83
CA ALA A 162 13.77 -20.20 -16.07
C ALA A 162 14.18 -19.87 -17.52
N ALA A 163 15.04 -20.69 -18.13
CA ALA A 163 15.49 -20.50 -19.52
C ALA A 163 14.41 -20.83 -20.56
N HIS A 164 13.31 -21.45 -20.14
CA HIS A 164 12.17 -21.78 -21.00
C HIS A 164 11.04 -20.75 -20.94
N ILE A 165 11.07 -19.84 -19.97
CA ILE A 165 10.04 -18.83 -19.76
C ILE A 165 10.36 -17.59 -20.59
N TYR A 166 9.44 -17.22 -21.49
CA TYR A 166 9.51 -15.94 -22.19
C TYR A 166 9.19 -14.77 -21.26
N GLY A 167 8.16 -14.96 -20.43
CA GLY A 167 7.64 -13.94 -19.54
C GLY A 167 6.37 -14.35 -18.83
N TYR A 168 5.69 -13.35 -18.30
CA TYR A 168 4.54 -13.51 -17.44
C TYR A 168 3.41 -12.57 -17.87
N THR A 169 2.19 -13.03 -17.67
CA THR A 169 0.96 -12.23 -17.86
C THR A 169 -0.05 -12.58 -16.76
N ILE A 170 -1.24 -12.02 -16.86
CA ILE A 170 -2.33 -12.24 -15.91
C ILE A 170 -3.44 -12.98 -16.62
N LEU A 171 -4.03 -13.95 -15.92
CA LEU A 171 -5.19 -14.70 -16.37
C LEU A 171 -6.28 -14.65 -15.30
N ASN A 172 -7.54 -14.57 -15.73
CA ASN A 172 -8.68 -14.81 -14.85
C ASN A 172 -9.32 -16.16 -15.21
N ASP A 173 -9.27 -17.14 -14.32
CA ASP A 173 -9.84 -18.47 -14.53
C ASP A 173 -11.32 -18.49 -14.11
N VAL A 174 -12.16 -17.91 -14.98
CA VAL A 174 -13.59 -17.76 -14.70
C VAL A 174 -14.25 -19.13 -14.61
N THR A 175 -15.02 -19.35 -13.54
CA THR A 175 -15.54 -20.68 -13.20
C THR A 175 -17.05 -20.67 -12.98
N LEU A 176 -17.74 -21.67 -13.54
CA LEU A 176 -19.16 -21.96 -13.27
C LEU A 176 -19.27 -22.89 -12.05
N ARG A 177 -19.37 -22.34 -10.85
CA ARG A 177 -19.31 -23.12 -9.60
C ARG A 177 -20.48 -24.08 -9.41
N ASP A 178 -21.63 -23.74 -9.95
CA ASP A 178 -22.82 -24.61 -9.94
C ASP A 178 -22.70 -25.80 -10.90
N ARG A 179 -21.71 -25.81 -11.80
CA ARG A 179 -21.42 -26.94 -12.69
C ARG A 179 -20.12 -27.67 -12.36
N GLN A 180 -19.25 -27.06 -11.55
CA GLN A 180 -17.94 -27.64 -11.20
C GLN A 180 -18.08 -28.89 -10.31
N ILE A 181 -19.05 -28.90 -9.41
CA ILE A 181 -19.34 -30.08 -8.58
C ILE A 181 -20.66 -30.67 -9.07
N THR A 182 -20.60 -31.89 -9.59
CA THR A 182 -21.78 -32.65 -10.00
C THR A 182 -21.93 -33.88 -9.11
N PHE A 183 -23.15 -34.40 -8.97
CA PHE A 183 -23.38 -35.64 -8.23
C PHE A 183 -23.75 -36.74 -9.22
N GLN A 184 -22.89 -37.76 -9.32
CA GLN A 184 -23.13 -38.95 -10.13
C GLN A 184 -23.28 -40.16 -9.20
N ASN A 185 -24.43 -40.83 -9.25
CA ASN A 185 -24.75 -41.98 -8.38
C ASN A 185 -24.58 -41.70 -6.87
N GLY A 186 -24.84 -40.47 -6.42
CA GLY A 186 -24.68 -40.06 -5.03
C GLY A 186 -23.25 -39.69 -4.62
N LEU A 187 -22.27 -39.76 -5.52
CA LEU A 187 -20.89 -39.33 -5.30
C LEU A 187 -20.64 -37.98 -5.97
N ALA A 188 -19.92 -37.09 -5.28
CA ALA A 188 -19.46 -35.84 -5.86
C ALA A 188 -18.35 -36.10 -6.88
N ALA A 189 -18.50 -35.54 -8.08
CA ALA A 189 -17.53 -35.55 -9.16
C ALA A 189 -17.17 -34.09 -9.53
N ILE A 190 -15.87 -33.83 -9.69
CA ILE A 190 -15.37 -32.51 -10.11
C ILE A 190 -15.32 -32.46 -11.64
N GLU A 191 -16.17 -31.64 -12.23
CA GLU A 191 -16.27 -31.42 -13.67
C GLU A 191 -15.54 -30.11 -14.06
N LEU A 192 -14.23 -30.20 -14.29
CA LEU A 192 -13.39 -29.04 -14.64
C LEU A 192 -13.50 -28.65 -16.13
N GLY A 193 -13.89 -29.58 -17.00
CA GLY A 193 -14.05 -29.32 -18.43
C GLY A 193 -15.12 -28.28 -18.67
N GLY A 194 -16.39 -28.66 -18.51
CA GLY A 194 -17.52 -27.77 -18.79
C GLY A 194 -17.60 -26.52 -17.89
N SER A 195 -17.07 -26.58 -16.67
CA SER A 195 -17.13 -25.45 -15.72
C SER A 195 -16.07 -24.37 -15.93
N LYS A 196 -14.96 -24.69 -16.61
CA LYS A 196 -13.85 -23.76 -16.88
C LYS A 196 -13.52 -23.55 -18.36
N ASN A 197 -14.25 -24.23 -19.27
CA ASN A 197 -14.10 -24.10 -20.72
C ASN A 197 -15.42 -23.64 -21.39
N PHE A 198 -15.83 -22.42 -21.10
CA PHE A 198 -16.96 -21.76 -21.79
C PHE A 198 -16.49 -20.48 -22.48
N ALA A 199 -17.34 -19.91 -23.35
CA ALA A 199 -17.03 -18.68 -24.05
C ALA A 199 -16.63 -17.58 -23.05
N THR A 200 -15.56 -16.83 -23.34
CA THR A 200 -15.06 -15.72 -22.52
C THR A 200 -14.55 -16.08 -21.11
N SER A 201 -14.40 -17.37 -20.80
CA SER A 201 -13.96 -17.84 -19.46
C SER A 201 -12.47 -17.70 -19.17
N CYS A 202 -11.70 -17.11 -20.09
CA CYS A 202 -10.26 -16.97 -19.96
C CYS A 202 -9.76 -15.57 -20.35
N PRO A 203 -10.17 -14.49 -19.66
CA PRO A 203 -9.52 -13.19 -19.81
C PRO A 203 -8.00 -13.31 -19.58
N LEU A 204 -7.21 -12.79 -20.53
CA LEU A 204 -5.75 -12.92 -20.56
C LEU A 204 -5.13 -11.58 -20.98
N GLY A 205 -4.22 -11.04 -20.18
CA GLY A 205 -3.50 -9.81 -20.50
C GLY A 205 -3.39 -8.82 -19.34
N PRO A 206 -3.16 -7.52 -19.61
CA PRO A 206 -3.16 -6.86 -20.92
C PRO A 206 -1.85 -7.02 -21.72
N VAL A 207 -0.76 -7.42 -21.06
CA VAL A 207 0.59 -7.47 -21.67
C VAL A 207 1.31 -8.75 -21.26
N VAL A 208 2.33 -9.15 -22.03
CA VAL A 208 3.34 -10.11 -21.56
C VAL A 208 4.57 -9.32 -21.12
N VAL A 209 4.90 -9.39 -19.83
CA VAL A 209 6.13 -8.82 -19.27
C VAL A 209 7.23 -9.85 -19.45
N THR A 210 8.35 -9.50 -20.07
CA THR A 210 9.45 -10.45 -20.27
C THR A 210 10.08 -10.87 -18.94
N ALA A 211 10.63 -12.09 -18.89
CA ALA A 211 11.16 -12.66 -17.66
C ALA A 211 12.30 -11.84 -17.03
N ASP A 212 13.11 -11.16 -17.85
CA ASP A 212 14.20 -10.27 -17.40
C ASP A 212 13.72 -8.99 -16.68
N ASP A 213 12.46 -8.60 -16.88
CA ASP A 213 11.84 -7.46 -16.17
C ASP A 213 11.23 -7.87 -14.82
N ILE A 214 11.18 -9.17 -14.51
CA ILE A 214 10.66 -9.68 -13.23
C ILE A 214 11.80 -10.32 -12.45
N ALA A 215 12.27 -9.61 -11.40
CA ALA A 215 13.40 -10.06 -10.59
C ALA A 215 13.15 -11.41 -9.87
N ASP A 216 11.95 -11.62 -9.33
CA ASP A 216 11.56 -12.87 -8.69
C ASP A 216 10.06 -13.15 -8.91
N PRO A 217 9.68 -14.17 -9.71
CA PRO A 217 8.29 -14.51 -9.97
C PRO A 217 7.57 -15.10 -8.75
N GLN A 218 8.30 -15.54 -7.72
CA GLN A 218 7.75 -16.03 -6.45
C GLN A 218 7.53 -14.90 -5.43
N ARG A 219 7.69 -13.62 -5.80
CA ARG A 219 7.47 -12.47 -4.91
C ARG A 219 6.61 -11.38 -5.55
N LEU A 220 5.54 -11.78 -6.23
CA LEU A 220 4.60 -10.88 -6.88
C LEU A 220 3.32 -10.76 -6.06
N ALA A 221 2.83 -9.53 -5.90
CA ALA A 221 1.52 -9.29 -5.32
C ALA A 221 0.42 -9.47 -6.37
N LEU A 222 -0.64 -10.19 -6.02
CA LEU A 222 -1.82 -10.44 -6.83
C LEU A 222 -3.04 -9.84 -6.13
N ARG A 223 -3.82 -9.03 -6.86
CA ARG A 223 -5.02 -8.39 -6.34
C ARG A 223 -6.17 -8.48 -7.31
N THR A 224 -7.37 -8.60 -6.77
CA THR A 224 -8.63 -8.54 -7.52
C THR A 224 -9.58 -7.62 -6.82
N THR A 225 -10.11 -6.67 -7.59
CA THR A 225 -11.21 -5.80 -7.18
C THR A 225 -12.46 -6.16 -7.96
N VAL A 226 -13.60 -6.03 -7.31
CA VAL A 226 -14.90 -6.29 -7.91
C VAL A 226 -15.82 -5.14 -7.57
N ASN A 227 -16.20 -4.37 -8.59
CA ASN A 227 -16.88 -3.07 -8.42
C ASN A 227 -16.16 -2.16 -7.40
N GLY A 228 -14.84 -2.07 -7.52
CA GLY A 228 -13.98 -1.30 -6.60
C GLY A 228 -13.71 -1.91 -5.22
N GLU A 229 -14.35 -3.02 -4.86
CA GLU A 229 -14.13 -3.70 -3.57
C GLU A 229 -13.02 -4.75 -3.69
N LEU A 230 -12.02 -4.72 -2.79
CA LEU A 230 -10.95 -5.72 -2.75
C LEU A 230 -11.50 -7.09 -2.38
N ARG A 231 -11.29 -8.09 -3.24
CA ARG A 231 -11.76 -9.47 -3.07
C ARG A 231 -10.63 -10.48 -2.90
N GLN A 232 -9.54 -10.29 -3.61
CA GLN A 232 -8.35 -11.13 -3.53
C GLN A 232 -7.13 -10.22 -3.28
N ASN A 233 -6.27 -10.59 -2.34
CA ASN A 233 -5.02 -9.89 -2.04
C ASN A 233 -4.00 -10.91 -1.53
N ASN A 234 -3.05 -11.29 -2.36
CA ASN A 234 -2.11 -12.36 -2.04
C ASN A 234 -0.71 -12.11 -2.64
N SER A 235 0.21 -13.03 -2.37
CA SER A 235 1.57 -13.07 -2.87
C SER A 235 1.87 -14.43 -3.48
N THR A 236 2.55 -14.45 -4.64
CA THR A 236 3.04 -15.69 -5.27
C THR A 236 4.06 -16.44 -4.40
N ALA A 237 4.52 -15.84 -3.30
CA ALA A 237 5.36 -16.48 -2.28
C ALA A 237 4.64 -17.61 -1.54
N LEU A 238 3.30 -17.63 -1.56
CA LEU A 238 2.49 -18.67 -0.92
C LEU A 238 2.24 -19.90 -1.81
N MET A 239 2.78 -19.91 -3.05
CA MET A 239 2.63 -21.05 -3.95
C MET A 239 3.23 -22.32 -3.36
N ILE A 240 2.47 -23.42 -3.37
CA ILE A 240 2.94 -24.76 -2.95
C ILE A 240 3.92 -25.31 -3.99
N SER A 241 3.57 -25.18 -5.27
CA SER A 241 4.45 -25.46 -6.40
C SER A 241 4.85 -24.15 -7.06
N SER A 242 6.15 -23.87 -7.07
CA SER A 242 6.74 -22.71 -7.72
C SER A 242 6.43 -22.68 -9.21
N VAL A 243 6.51 -21.49 -9.83
CA VAL A 243 6.49 -21.34 -11.29
C VAL A 243 7.42 -22.33 -11.98
N TYR A 244 8.64 -22.49 -11.48
CA TYR A 244 9.65 -23.36 -12.07
C TYR A 244 9.28 -24.84 -11.93
N ARG A 245 8.71 -25.23 -10.78
CA ARG A 245 8.19 -26.57 -10.54
C ARG A 245 7.03 -26.89 -11.47
N LEU A 246 6.12 -25.95 -11.72
CA LEU A 246 5.00 -26.13 -12.64
C LEU A 246 5.48 -26.35 -14.08
N VAL A 247 6.46 -25.55 -14.55
CA VAL A 247 7.08 -25.75 -15.88
C VAL A 247 7.70 -27.15 -15.98
N SER A 248 8.49 -27.54 -14.98
CA SER A 248 9.08 -28.89 -14.91
C SER A 248 8.01 -29.97 -14.95
N PHE A 249 7.00 -29.87 -14.09
CA PHE A 249 5.88 -30.81 -13.97
C PHE A 249 5.13 -31.00 -15.29
N PHE A 250 4.65 -29.92 -15.91
CA PHE A 250 3.87 -30.03 -17.15
C PHE A 250 4.69 -30.56 -18.33
N SER A 251 5.99 -30.25 -18.36
CA SER A 251 6.89 -30.73 -19.42
C SER A 251 7.09 -32.26 -19.43
N GLN A 252 6.68 -32.96 -18.38
CA GLN A 252 6.72 -34.43 -18.30
C GLN A 252 5.64 -35.06 -19.19
N PHE A 253 4.46 -34.42 -19.23
CA PHE A 253 3.27 -34.94 -19.92
C PHE A 253 3.27 -34.57 -21.41
N LEU A 254 3.64 -33.34 -21.75
CA LEU A 254 3.71 -32.86 -23.14
C LEU A 254 4.94 -31.97 -23.38
N PRO A 255 5.49 -31.94 -24.60
CA PRO A 255 6.51 -30.97 -24.95
C PRO A 255 5.91 -29.57 -24.95
N LEU A 256 6.39 -28.70 -24.06
CA LEU A 256 6.01 -27.29 -24.02
C LEU A 256 6.51 -26.59 -25.28
N GLN A 257 5.70 -25.71 -25.85
CA GLN A 257 6.00 -24.93 -27.04
C GLN A 257 5.97 -23.42 -26.76
N PRO A 258 6.70 -22.61 -27.53
CA PRO A 258 6.57 -21.17 -27.47
C PRO A 258 5.11 -20.72 -27.66
N GLY A 259 4.61 -19.90 -26.75
CA GLY A 259 3.22 -19.44 -26.71
C GLY A 259 2.28 -20.31 -25.86
N ASP A 260 2.73 -21.44 -25.31
CA ASP A 260 1.96 -22.16 -24.30
C ASP A 260 1.89 -21.36 -23.00
N VAL A 261 0.77 -21.49 -22.29
CA VAL A 261 0.50 -20.78 -21.04
C VAL A 261 0.33 -21.76 -19.89
N ILE A 262 1.02 -21.53 -18.78
CA ILE A 262 0.83 -22.26 -17.53
C ILE A 262 0.24 -21.32 -16.50
N THR A 263 -0.92 -21.67 -15.95
CA THR A 263 -1.60 -20.89 -14.91
C THR A 263 -1.25 -21.46 -13.54
N CYS A 264 -1.09 -20.59 -12.54
CA CYS A 264 -0.50 -20.97 -11.25
C CYS A 264 -1.52 -21.05 -10.09
N LEU A 265 -2.81 -20.94 -10.39
CA LEU A 265 -4.01 -20.96 -9.54
C LEU A 265 -3.91 -20.37 -8.14
N PHE A 266 -4.71 -19.34 -7.92
CA PHE A 266 -5.09 -18.88 -6.60
C PHE A 266 -6.51 -19.32 -6.22
N TYR A 267 -6.76 -19.59 -4.94
CA TYR A 267 -8.11 -19.83 -4.41
C TYR A 267 -8.41 -18.90 -3.24
N ASN A 268 -9.29 -17.93 -3.47
CA ASN A 268 -10.14 -17.31 -2.45
C ASN A 268 -11.35 -16.75 -3.19
N THR A 269 -12.37 -17.59 -3.30
CA THR A 269 -13.54 -17.38 -4.15
C THR A 269 -14.60 -16.60 -3.40
N GLY A 270 -15.50 -15.93 -4.10
CA GLY A 270 -16.68 -15.31 -3.47
C GLY A 270 -17.65 -16.31 -2.82
N HIS A 271 -17.30 -17.60 -2.73
CA HIS A 271 -18.11 -18.69 -2.20
C HIS A 271 -18.06 -18.78 -0.67
N SER A 272 -16.94 -18.41 -0.04
CA SER A 272 -16.78 -18.46 1.42
C SER A 272 -17.48 -17.28 2.14
N ALA A 273 -17.90 -16.25 1.41
CA ALA A 273 -18.73 -15.16 1.93
C ALA A 273 -20.23 -15.43 1.70
N ARG A 274 -20.99 -15.70 2.77
CA ARG A 274 -22.47 -15.71 2.72
C ARG A 274 -23.00 -14.27 2.55
N PRO A 275 -23.99 -13.97 1.67
CA PRO A 275 -24.50 -14.70 0.51
C PRO A 275 -23.86 -14.24 -0.82
N PRO A 276 -23.92 -15.07 -1.89
CA PRO A 276 -23.26 -14.79 -3.16
C PRO A 276 -23.98 -13.66 -3.93
N ARG A 277 -23.29 -12.54 -4.13
CA ARG A 277 -23.69 -11.50 -5.09
C ARG A 277 -22.99 -11.77 -6.42
N ALA A 278 -23.75 -11.80 -7.51
CA ALA A 278 -23.21 -11.77 -8.86
C ALA A 278 -22.54 -10.42 -9.09
N LEU A 279 -21.25 -10.41 -9.44
CA LEU A 279 -20.47 -9.18 -9.54
C LEU A 279 -19.42 -9.27 -10.66
N TYR A 280 -19.18 -8.13 -11.29
CA TYR A 280 -18.25 -7.93 -12.41
C TYR A 280 -16.90 -7.41 -11.86
N PRO A 281 -15.76 -8.06 -12.11
CA PRO A 281 -14.47 -7.58 -11.65
C PRO A 281 -13.96 -6.39 -12.48
N ASP A 282 -13.57 -5.31 -11.81
CA ASP A 282 -12.63 -4.34 -12.37
C ASP A 282 -11.24 -4.91 -12.13
N LEU A 283 -10.54 -5.32 -13.19
CA LEU A 283 -9.25 -6.01 -13.08
C LEU A 283 -8.12 -4.97 -13.00
N THR A 284 -7.44 -4.87 -11.85
CA THR A 284 -6.19 -4.10 -11.70
C THR A 284 -5.11 -4.98 -11.10
N VAL A 285 -4.11 -5.35 -11.90
CA VAL A 285 -2.83 -5.82 -11.37
C VAL A 285 -1.86 -4.67 -11.39
N VAL A 286 -1.35 -4.34 -10.21
CA VAL A 286 -0.24 -3.41 -10.03
C VAL A 286 1.03 -4.17 -10.38
N SER A 287 1.54 -4.01 -11.61
CA SER A 287 2.96 -4.30 -11.86
C SER A 287 3.77 -3.41 -10.93
N ALA A 288 4.82 -3.94 -10.29
CA ALA A 288 5.78 -3.16 -9.51
C ALA A 288 6.36 -2.03 -10.38
N SER A 289 5.67 -0.88 -10.29
CA SER A 289 5.86 0.45 -10.86
C SER A 289 4.46 1.10 -10.91
N SER A 290 3.68 1.02 -9.82
CA SER A 290 2.69 2.07 -9.61
C SER A 290 3.49 3.30 -9.22
N THR A 291 3.64 4.25 -10.13
CA THR A 291 4.01 5.61 -9.74
C THR A 291 2.81 6.20 -9.02
N ALA A 292 2.65 5.79 -7.76
CA ALA A 292 1.64 6.24 -6.83
C ALA A 292 2.36 6.93 -5.68
N LEU A 293 2.02 8.19 -5.42
CA LEU A 293 2.62 8.97 -4.36
C LEU A 293 1.57 9.18 -3.27
N THR A 294 1.92 8.96 -2.02
CA THR A 294 1.07 9.32 -0.89
C THR A 294 1.74 10.44 -0.09
N LEU A 295 1.03 11.54 0.09
CA LEU A 295 1.46 12.66 0.92
C LEU A 295 0.57 12.75 2.17
N LEU A 296 1.16 12.57 3.35
CA LEU A 296 0.54 12.82 4.64
C LEU A 296 0.85 14.26 5.07
N LEU A 297 -0.19 15.04 5.34
CA LEU A 297 -0.11 16.50 5.54
C LEU A 297 -0.72 16.90 6.90
N PRO A 298 -0.06 16.58 8.04
CA PRO A 298 -0.53 17.02 9.35
C PRO A 298 -0.56 18.55 9.44
N GLY A 299 -1.62 19.09 10.06
CA GLY A 299 -1.83 20.54 10.21
C GLY A 299 -2.48 21.22 9.00
N LEU A 300 -2.70 20.53 7.88
CA LEU A 300 -3.44 21.13 6.75
C LEU A 300 -4.95 21.21 7.00
N LEU A 301 -5.50 20.19 7.68
CA LEU A 301 -6.88 20.18 8.13
C LEU A 301 -6.88 20.69 9.58
N THR A 302 -7.49 21.85 9.81
CA THR A 302 -7.49 22.51 11.12
C THR A 302 -8.91 22.71 11.63
N ASP A 303 -9.06 22.57 12.94
CA ASP A 303 -10.32 22.83 13.65
C ASP A 303 -10.34 24.23 14.29
N ALA A 304 -9.36 25.09 13.97
CA ALA A 304 -9.24 26.44 14.50
C ALA A 304 -10.40 27.35 14.08
N ALA A 305 -10.81 28.26 14.96
CA ALA A 305 -11.89 29.22 14.70
C ALA A 305 -11.63 30.13 13.48
N ILE A 306 -10.36 30.33 13.10
CA ILE A 306 -9.96 31.12 11.93
C ILE A 306 -10.08 30.34 10.61
N ALA A 307 -10.43 29.06 10.63
CA ALA A 307 -10.53 28.22 9.43
C ALA A 307 -11.35 28.86 8.29
N PRO A 308 -12.53 29.49 8.51
CA PRO A 308 -13.26 30.16 7.43
C PRO A 308 -12.44 31.25 6.71
N GLU A 309 -11.67 32.02 7.47
CA GLU A 309 -10.80 33.07 6.94
C GLU A 309 -9.57 32.48 6.23
N LEU A 310 -8.97 31.41 6.78
CA LEU A 310 -7.89 30.67 6.10
C LEU A 310 -8.36 30.09 4.76
N ALA A 311 -9.54 29.49 4.71
CA ALA A 311 -10.11 28.94 3.47
C ALA A 311 -10.33 30.02 2.41
N ARG A 312 -10.69 31.24 2.83
CA ARG A 312 -10.79 32.41 1.96
C ARG A 312 -9.40 32.82 1.45
N GLN A 313 -8.42 32.98 2.34
CA GLN A 313 -7.07 33.39 1.96
C GLN A 313 -6.37 32.35 1.05
N LEU A 314 -6.54 31.06 1.30
CA LEU A 314 -6.06 30.00 0.40
C LEU A 314 -6.64 30.16 -1.02
N SER A 315 -7.93 30.47 -1.13
CA SER A 315 -8.59 30.66 -2.43
C SER A 315 -8.05 31.88 -3.20
N ASP A 316 -7.64 32.92 -2.48
CA ASP A 316 -7.20 34.20 -3.06
C ASP A 316 -5.70 34.21 -3.37
N GLN A 317 -4.92 33.28 -2.81
CA GLN A 317 -3.45 33.24 -2.96
C GLN A 317 -2.99 32.42 -4.18
N PRO A 318 -2.33 33.04 -5.18
CA PRO A 318 -1.83 32.32 -6.35
C PRO A 318 -0.74 31.27 -6.04
N ALA A 319 -0.06 31.43 -4.91
CA ALA A 319 1.05 30.58 -4.49
C ALA A 319 0.61 29.17 -4.05
N VAL A 320 -0.67 28.98 -3.69
CA VAL A 320 -1.24 27.69 -3.25
C VAL A 320 -2.28 27.14 -4.25
N ARG A 321 -2.17 27.54 -5.51
CA ARG A 321 -3.15 27.21 -6.56
C ARG A 321 -3.30 25.71 -6.79
N THR A 322 -2.22 24.93 -6.65
CA THR A 322 -2.24 23.49 -6.92
C THR A 322 -2.97 22.78 -5.80
N LEU A 323 -2.68 23.15 -4.55
CA LEU A 323 -3.39 22.69 -3.38
C LEU A 323 -4.90 22.96 -3.51
N VAL A 324 -5.30 24.21 -3.77
CA VAL A 324 -6.73 24.55 -3.92
C VAL A 324 -7.40 23.77 -5.05
N ALA A 325 -6.69 23.57 -6.17
CA ALA A 325 -7.19 22.75 -7.27
C ALA A 325 -7.42 21.30 -6.84
N TRP A 326 -6.50 20.71 -6.08
CA TRP A 326 -6.61 19.36 -5.54
C TRP A 326 -7.75 19.20 -4.55
N LEU A 327 -7.92 20.15 -3.62
CA LEU A 327 -9.03 20.17 -2.67
C LEU A 327 -10.39 20.18 -3.41
N GLY A 328 -10.49 20.92 -4.52
CA GLY A 328 -11.71 20.96 -5.35
C GLY A 328 -11.91 19.78 -6.30
N ALA A 329 -10.86 19.04 -6.65
CA ALA A 329 -10.91 18.04 -7.73
C ALA A 329 -11.39 16.65 -7.31
N ALA A 330 -11.11 16.24 -6.07
CA ALA A 330 -11.44 14.91 -5.57
C ALA A 330 -12.64 14.93 -4.61
N ARG A 331 -13.40 13.83 -4.58
CA ARG A 331 -14.41 13.61 -3.55
C ARG A 331 -13.70 13.11 -2.28
N PRO A 332 -13.87 13.78 -1.12
CA PRO A 332 -13.19 13.35 0.10
C PRO A 332 -13.79 12.06 0.66
N VAL A 333 -12.92 11.17 1.12
CA VAL A 333 -13.27 10.09 2.05
C VAL A 333 -12.97 10.59 3.45
N GLN A 334 -14.02 10.80 4.25
CA GLN A 334 -13.90 11.30 5.61
C GLN A 334 -14.16 10.17 6.59
N GLN A 335 -13.29 10.03 7.58
CA GLN A 335 -13.43 9.11 8.68
C GLN A 335 -13.46 9.94 9.98
N ALA A 336 -14.52 9.79 10.77
CA ALA A 336 -14.54 10.30 12.14
C ALA A 336 -13.48 9.55 12.96
N PHE A 337 -12.76 10.27 13.80
CA PHE A 337 -11.65 9.74 14.57
C PHE A 337 -11.77 10.21 16.01
N ASP A 338 -11.66 9.27 16.95
CA ASP A 338 -11.61 9.60 18.37
C ASP A 338 -10.21 9.29 18.90
N PRO A 339 -9.40 10.32 19.24
CA PRO A 339 -8.09 10.11 19.82
C PRO A 339 -8.12 9.28 21.11
N PHE A 340 -9.17 9.40 21.92
CA PHE A 340 -9.29 8.71 23.19
C PHE A 340 -9.43 7.20 23.02
N GLU A 341 -10.30 6.79 22.11
CA GLU A 341 -10.51 5.38 21.75
C GLU A 341 -9.26 4.79 21.09
N ALA A 342 -8.65 5.52 20.15
CA ALA A 342 -7.44 5.06 19.47
C ALA A 342 -6.17 5.11 20.35
N GLY A 343 -6.19 5.89 21.43
CA GLY A 343 -5.03 6.15 22.27
C GLY A 343 -3.90 6.94 21.57
N CYS A 344 -4.17 7.57 20.43
CA CYS A 344 -3.18 8.30 19.65
C CYS A 344 -3.83 9.33 18.72
N THR A 345 -3.02 10.17 18.09
CA THR A 345 -3.47 11.10 17.05
C THR A 345 -3.86 10.35 15.77
N ALA A 346 -4.65 10.98 14.90
CA ALA A 346 -5.01 10.40 13.59
C ALA A 346 -3.76 10.15 12.71
N ARG A 347 -2.72 10.97 12.87
CA ARG A 347 -1.42 10.82 12.20
C ARG A 347 -0.73 9.52 12.62
N GLU A 348 -0.58 9.31 13.92
CA GLU A 348 0.05 8.12 14.50
C GLU A 348 -0.77 6.86 14.17
N TYR A 349 -2.10 6.95 14.31
CA TYR A 349 -3.03 5.90 13.91
C TYR A 349 -2.82 5.48 12.46
N TRP A 350 -2.78 6.46 11.54
CA TRP A 350 -2.66 6.16 10.11
C TRP A 350 -1.40 5.35 9.83
N TRP A 351 -0.25 5.79 10.32
CA TRP A 351 1.01 5.08 10.09
C TRP A 351 1.07 3.70 10.74
N LEU A 352 0.62 3.56 11.98
CA LEU A 352 0.55 2.27 12.66
C LEU A 352 -0.39 1.30 11.93
N HIS A 353 -1.54 1.80 11.48
CA HIS A 353 -2.48 1.03 10.69
C HIS A 353 -1.89 0.62 9.34
N GLN A 354 -1.17 1.52 8.68
CA GLN A 354 -0.47 1.25 7.41
C GLN A 354 0.65 0.21 7.55
N ALA A 355 1.34 0.21 8.69
CA ALA A 355 2.38 -0.76 9.04
C ALA A 355 1.81 -2.05 9.67
N GLY A 356 0.49 -2.25 9.59
CA GLY A 356 -0.14 -3.53 9.96
C GLY A 356 -0.32 -3.75 11.46
N TYR A 357 -0.07 -2.73 12.29
CA TYR A 357 -0.33 -2.86 13.72
C TYR A 357 -1.84 -2.99 13.95
N ARG A 358 -2.27 -4.04 14.66
CA ARG A 358 -3.68 -4.30 15.01
C ARG A 358 -3.77 -4.66 16.49
N PRO A 359 -4.01 -3.68 17.38
CA PRO A 359 -4.15 -3.95 18.81
C PRO A 359 -5.50 -4.63 19.10
N PRO A 360 -5.54 -5.59 20.04
CA PRO A 360 -6.78 -6.30 20.39
C PRO A 360 -7.83 -5.40 21.08
N ASP A 361 -7.38 -4.34 21.76
CA ASP A 361 -8.22 -3.40 22.51
C ASP A 361 -8.55 -2.11 21.72
N GLY A 362 -8.13 -2.03 20.44
CA GLY A 362 -8.32 -0.85 19.61
C GLY A 362 -7.38 0.32 19.91
N ARG A 363 -6.48 0.22 20.92
CA ARG A 363 -5.57 1.31 21.31
C ARG A 363 -4.30 1.29 20.46
N TYR A 364 -4.40 1.85 19.25
CA TYR A 364 -3.29 1.95 18.30
C TYR A 364 -2.06 2.63 18.90
N GLY A 365 -2.22 3.66 19.73
CA GLY A 365 -1.11 4.39 20.32
C GLY A 365 -0.08 3.55 21.08
N ALA A 366 -0.47 2.37 21.58
CA ALA A 366 0.45 1.44 22.23
C ALA A 366 1.59 0.99 21.30
N GLY A 367 1.32 0.86 19.99
CA GLY A 367 2.27 0.40 18.97
C GLY A 367 3.41 1.39 18.69
N LEU A 368 3.30 2.65 19.12
CA LEU A 368 4.41 3.59 18.99
C LEU A 368 5.59 3.23 19.89
N ALA A 369 5.35 2.60 21.05
CA ALA A 369 6.41 2.34 22.00
C ALA A 369 7.50 1.38 21.46
N PRO A 370 7.17 0.24 20.84
CA PRO A 370 8.16 -0.60 20.16
C PRO A 370 8.94 0.10 19.03
N LEU A 371 8.36 1.10 18.36
CA LEU A 371 9.05 1.87 17.31
C LEU A 371 10.00 2.93 17.88
N LEU A 372 9.83 3.28 19.14
CA LEU A 372 10.55 4.36 19.80
C LEU A 372 11.53 3.85 20.86
N ALA A 373 11.38 2.60 21.29
CA ALA A 373 12.37 1.92 22.11
C ALA A 373 13.52 1.41 21.24
N HIS A 374 14.75 1.73 21.64
CA HIS A 374 15.93 1.08 21.09
C HIS A 374 15.91 -0.41 21.51
N ASP A 375 16.03 -1.31 20.53
CA ASP A 375 16.13 -2.76 20.69
C ASP A 375 15.04 -3.37 21.62
N PRO A 376 13.76 -3.39 21.19
CA PRO A 376 12.71 -3.99 21.99
C PRO A 376 12.78 -5.52 21.92
N GLU A 377 12.58 -6.19 23.07
CA GLU A 377 12.52 -7.64 23.14
C GLU A 377 11.23 -8.17 22.52
N ALA A 378 11.34 -9.22 21.69
CA ALA A 378 10.18 -9.84 21.05
C ALA A 378 9.20 -10.41 22.09
N GLY A 379 7.91 -10.20 21.87
CA GLY A 379 6.85 -10.74 22.72
C GLY A 379 6.66 -10.06 24.07
N ARG A 380 7.48 -9.06 24.43
CA ARG A 380 7.32 -8.31 25.69
C ARG A 380 6.75 -6.92 25.44
N PRO A 381 5.81 -6.45 26.27
CA PRO A 381 5.27 -5.10 26.15
C PRO A 381 6.33 -4.05 26.45
N VAL A 382 6.40 -3.04 25.61
CA VAL A 382 7.33 -1.92 25.73
C VAL A 382 6.60 -0.74 26.37
N TRP A 383 7.11 -0.24 27.49
CA TRP A 383 6.59 0.94 28.16
C TRP A 383 7.55 2.10 28.02
N LEU A 384 7.02 3.24 27.60
CA LEU A 384 7.75 4.49 27.52
C LEU A 384 7.08 5.51 28.43
N ALA A 385 7.86 6.43 28.97
CA ALA A 385 7.31 7.63 29.54
C ALA A 385 8.07 8.86 29.08
N ASP A 386 7.33 9.89 28.72
CA ASP A 386 7.89 11.17 28.32
C ASP A 386 7.84 12.14 29.52
N LEU A 387 8.92 12.88 29.71
CA LEU A 387 8.97 14.05 30.58
C LEU A 387 7.92 15.05 30.12
N ALA A 388 7.11 15.53 31.05
CA ALA A 388 5.96 16.37 30.75
C ALA A 388 5.85 17.54 31.72
N HIS A 389 5.16 18.58 31.25
CA HIS A 389 4.66 19.66 32.08
C HIS A 389 3.14 19.65 32.06
N ILE A 390 2.55 19.55 33.24
CA ILE A 390 1.11 19.66 33.48
C ILE A 390 0.85 21.02 34.11
N GLN A 391 -0.12 21.73 33.56
CA GLN A 391 -0.55 23.04 34.07
C GLN A 391 -2.07 23.10 34.22
N VAL A 392 -2.55 24.12 34.92
CA VAL A 392 -3.98 24.40 35.03
C VAL A 392 -4.44 25.10 33.75
N GLY A 393 -5.29 24.42 32.98
CA GLY A 393 -5.99 24.98 31.83
C GLY A 393 -7.39 25.49 32.22
N ARG A 394 -8.18 25.87 31.20
CA ARG A 394 -9.53 26.41 31.39
C ARG A 394 -10.50 25.40 32.02
N ASP A 395 -10.44 24.15 31.58
CA ASP A 395 -11.40 23.09 31.91
C ASP A 395 -10.79 21.97 32.78
N GLY A 396 -9.61 22.22 33.38
CA GLY A 396 -8.92 21.26 34.23
C GLY A 396 -7.40 21.25 34.02
N LEU A 397 -6.74 20.21 34.52
CA LEU A 397 -5.31 20.00 34.26
C LEU A 397 -5.09 19.60 32.80
N VAL A 398 -4.07 20.17 32.17
CA VAL A 398 -3.72 19.95 30.77
C VAL A 398 -2.22 19.65 30.66
N LEU A 399 -1.87 18.67 29.84
CA LEU A 399 -0.49 18.41 29.45
C LEU A 399 -0.10 19.37 28.31
N THR A 400 0.99 20.11 28.50
CA THR A 400 1.51 21.02 27.46
C THR A 400 2.12 20.23 26.32
N ASP A 401 2.18 20.83 25.12
CA ASP A 401 2.81 20.20 23.95
C ASP A 401 4.22 19.67 24.34
N PRO A 402 4.45 18.35 24.24
CA PRO A 402 5.74 17.74 24.56
C PRO A 402 6.91 18.31 23.76
N ALA A 403 6.66 18.86 22.57
CA ALA A 403 7.67 19.49 21.74
C ALA A 403 8.20 20.80 22.34
N GLY A 404 7.38 21.53 23.10
CA GLY A 404 7.75 22.83 23.70
C GLY A 404 8.50 22.73 25.03
N LEU A 405 8.78 21.51 25.51
CA LEU A 405 9.47 21.34 26.79
C LEU A 405 11.00 21.53 26.66
N ASP A 406 11.59 21.41 25.47
CA ASP A 406 13.02 21.69 25.21
C ASP A 406 13.99 21.11 26.27
N THR A 407 13.77 19.85 26.65
CA THR A 407 14.65 19.16 27.61
C THR A 407 15.98 18.80 26.98
N THR A 408 17.06 18.91 27.76
CA THR A 408 18.39 18.43 27.35
C THR A 408 18.66 17.01 27.87
N ARG A 409 19.64 16.31 27.28
CA ARG A 409 20.07 15.00 27.76
C ARG A 409 20.51 15.05 29.23
N ASN A 410 21.28 16.07 29.62
CA ASN A 410 21.76 16.23 31.00
C ASN A 410 20.60 16.45 31.98
N GLU A 411 19.59 17.24 31.59
CA GLU A 411 18.39 17.43 32.41
C GLU A 411 17.61 16.13 32.57
N SER A 412 17.45 15.36 31.49
CA SER A 412 16.80 14.04 31.51
C SER A 412 17.51 13.07 32.45
N GLU A 413 18.84 12.99 32.35
CA GLU A 413 19.66 12.10 33.19
C GLU A 413 19.64 12.52 34.67
N ALA A 414 19.65 13.82 34.95
CA ALA A 414 19.53 14.34 36.31
C ALA A 414 18.14 14.05 36.93
N LEU A 415 17.07 14.26 36.17
CA LEU A 415 15.70 13.90 36.61
C LEU A 415 15.55 12.39 36.79
N LEU A 416 16.22 11.59 35.96
CA LEU A 416 16.25 10.13 36.02
C LEU A 416 17.01 9.62 37.25
N ALA A 417 18.09 10.29 37.63
CA ALA A 417 18.82 10.02 38.87
C ALA A 417 17.97 10.37 40.10
N ALA A 418 17.30 11.53 40.09
CA ALA A 418 16.40 11.93 41.16
C ALA A 418 15.18 10.99 41.32
N ALA A 419 14.70 10.38 40.23
CA ALA A 419 13.61 9.42 40.25
C ALA A 419 14.01 8.00 40.70
N ARG A 420 15.32 7.69 40.81
CA ARG A 420 15.82 6.33 41.12
C ARG A 420 15.25 5.75 42.41
N PRO A 421 15.22 6.48 43.54
CA PRO A 421 14.73 5.92 44.80
C PRO A 421 13.26 5.49 44.72
N ALA A 422 12.41 6.27 44.05
CA ALA A 422 11.01 5.93 43.82
C ALA A 422 10.86 4.75 42.85
N LEU A 423 11.64 4.70 41.77
CA LEU A 423 11.63 3.56 40.85
C LEU A 423 11.98 2.24 41.57
N ASP A 424 13.07 2.24 42.34
CA ASP A 424 13.54 1.08 43.09
C ASP A 424 12.52 0.63 44.14
N ALA A 425 11.89 1.57 44.85
CA ALA A 425 10.87 1.29 45.86
C ALA A 425 9.61 0.61 45.30
N HIS A 426 9.32 0.81 44.01
CA HIS A 426 8.17 0.20 43.33
C HIS A 426 8.57 -0.97 42.41
N GLY A 427 9.82 -1.43 42.46
CA GLY A 427 10.32 -2.54 41.64
C GLY A 427 10.33 -2.23 40.14
N ALA A 428 10.51 -0.96 39.79
CA ALA A 428 10.59 -0.48 38.42
C ALA A 428 12.03 -0.07 38.07
N THR A 429 12.41 -0.22 36.81
CA THR A 429 13.66 0.35 36.27
C THR A 429 13.36 1.28 35.11
N ALA A 430 14.24 2.26 34.90
CA ALA A 430 14.11 3.17 33.77
C ALA A 430 15.47 3.58 33.20
N SER A 431 15.51 3.75 31.88
CA SER A 431 16.67 4.21 31.12
C SER A 431 16.28 5.32 30.14
N ALA A 432 17.10 6.36 29.98
CA ALA A 432 16.85 7.42 29.01
C ALA A 432 17.10 6.93 27.57
N VAL A 433 16.10 7.11 26.70
CA VAL A 433 16.11 6.73 25.27
C VAL A 433 16.25 7.96 24.36
N GLY A 434 16.04 9.15 24.91
CA GLY A 434 16.25 10.43 24.26
C GLY A 434 16.34 11.58 25.28
N THR A 435 16.20 12.82 24.80
CA THR A 435 16.25 14.00 25.68
C THR A 435 15.02 14.14 26.57
N ARG A 436 13.86 13.64 26.13
CA ARG A 436 12.59 13.75 26.87
C ARG A 436 11.95 12.41 27.23
N ARG A 437 12.58 11.29 26.90
CA ARG A 437 11.92 9.98 26.84
C ARG A 437 12.69 8.92 27.58
N TRP A 438 11.98 8.18 28.42
CA TRP A 438 12.50 7.06 29.17
C TRP A 438 11.80 5.76 28.72
N ARG A 439 12.55 4.67 28.68
CA ARG A 439 12.01 3.30 28.65
C ARG A 439 11.91 2.83 30.09
N LEU A 440 10.79 2.19 30.42
CA LEU A 440 10.51 1.66 31.74
C LEU A 440 10.33 0.15 31.67
N ASP A 441 10.90 -0.55 32.64
CA ASP A 441 10.51 -1.91 32.96
C ASP A 441 9.67 -1.83 34.24
N LEU A 442 8.39 -2.18 34.11
CA LEU A 442 7.42 -2.11 35.19
C LEU A 442 7.01 -3.53 35.60
N PRO A 443 6.64 -3.74 36.89
CA PRO A 443 6.05 -5.00 37.31
C PRO A 443 4.80 -5.35 36.47
N GLU A 444 4.54 -6.63 36.30
CA GLU A 444 3.40 -7.11 35.53
C GLU A 444 2.08 -6.55 36.08
N GLY A 445 1.24 -6.00 35.19
CA GLY A 445 -0.04 -5.38 35.57
C GLY A 445 0.07 -4.04 36.30
N ALA A 446 1.26 -3.45 36.46
CA ALA A 446 1.44 -2.18 37.15
C ALA A 446 1.01 -0.94 36.35
N ALA A 447 0.73 -1.11 35.05
CA ALA A 447 0.45 -0.04 34.10
C ALA A 447 -0.72 -0.33 33.16
N GLN A 448 -1.34 0.75 32.68
CA GLN A 448 -2.37 0.75 31.65
C GLN A 448 -2.03 1.82 30.62
N HIS A 449 -2.36 1.59 29.35
CA HIS A 449 -2.17 2.58 28.29
C HIS A 449 -3.03 3.84 28.54
N THR A 450 -2.41 5.02 28.49
CA THR A 450 -3.05 6.32 28.79
C THR A 450 -3.09 7.29 27.61
N GLY A 451 -2.74 6.85 26.40
CA GLY A 451 -2.66 7.70 25.21
C GLY A 451 -1.25 8.26 24.95
N THR A 452 -0.91 8.47 23.68
CA THR A 452 0.37 9.07 23.31
C THR A 452 0.45 10.53 23.77
N PRO A 453 1.65 11.05 24.10
CA PRO A 453 1.81 12.43 24.57
C PRO A 453 1.21 13.48 23.61
N GLU A 454 1.30 13.27 22.30
CA GLU A 454 0.72 14.19 21.31
C GLU A 454 -0.80 14.16 21.28
N ALA A 455 -1.44 13.00 21.52
CA ALA A 455 -2.90 12.89 21.54
C ALA A 455 -3.51 13.54 22.79
N VAL A 456 -2.78 13.50 23.90
CA VAL A 456 -3.20 14.04 25.20
C VAL A 456 -2.94 15.54 25.29
N ALA A 457 -1.95 16.06 24.56
CA ALA A 457 -1.56 17.46 24.60
C ALA A 457 -2.76 18.39 24.32
N GLY A 458 -2.94 19.39 25.18
CA GLY A 458 -4.05 20.35 25.06
C GLY A 458 -5.44 19.79 25.43
N ALA A 459 -5.57 18.52 25.82
CA ALA A 459 -6.81 17.94 26.32
C ALA A 459 -6.90 18.00 27.85
N ALA A 460 -8.13 17.99 28.39
CA ALA A 460 -8.35 17.81 29.82
C ALA A 460 -7.88 16.40 30.25
N LEU A 461 -6.98 16.34 31.23
CA LEU A 461 -6.32 15.09 31.63
C LEU A 461 -7.23 14.09 32.33
N ASP A 462 -8.36 14.53 32.89
CA ASP A 462 -9.25 13.65 33.66
C ASP A 462 -9.76 12.45 32.85
N ALA A 463 -9.97 12.61 31.55
CA ALA A 463 -10.35 11.52 30.66
C ALA A 463 -9.20 10.52 30.45
N TRP A 464 -7.98 11.03 30.32
CA TRP A 464 -6.78 10.25 29.95
C TRP A 464 -6.04 9.64 31.13
N TRP A 465 -6.34 10.10 32.36
CA TRP A 465 -5.70 9.64 33.58
C TRP A 465 -6.54 8.53 34.26
N PRO A 466 -6.19 7.23 34.11
CA PRO A 466 -7.05 6.16 34.57
C PRO A 466 -7.14 6.18 36.09
N ARG A 467 -8.37 6.19 36.61
CA ARG A 467 -8.64 6.10 38.06
C ARG A 467 -8.92 4.66 38.53
N SER A 468 -8.77 3.68 37.64
CA SER A 468 -8.97 2.26 37.93
C SER A 468 -8.08 1.77 39.08
N PRO A 469 -8.47 0.69 39.80
CA PRO A 469 -7.61 0.03 40.77
C PRO A 469 -6.28 -0.45 40.16
N GLN A 470 -6.31 -0.91 38.90
CA GLN A 470 -5.14 -1.40 38.17
C GLN A 470 -4.08 -0.30 37.92
N ALA A 471 -4.50 0.95 37.71
CA ALA A 471 -3.58 2.07 37.53
C ALA A 471 -3.05 2.66 38.87
N ARG A 472 -3.49 2.15 40.02
CA ARG A 472 -3.05 2.66 41.34
C ARG A 472 -1.53 2.56 41.58
N PRO A 473 -0.84 1.46 41.23
CA PRO A 473 0.60 1.37 41.38
C PRO A 473 1.33 2.46 40.60
N TRP A 474 1.01 2.63 39.31
CA TRP A 474 1.55 3.71 38.48
C TRP A 474 1.32 5.10 39.07
N ARG A 475 0.09 5.42 39.51
CA ARG A 475 -0.20 6.73 40.11
C ARG A 475 0.62 7.01 41.37
N LYS A 476 0.88 5.99 42.20
CA LYS A 476 1.74 6.16 43.39
C LYS A 476 3.19 6.45 42.99
N LEU A 477 3.71 5.68 42.04
CA LEU A 477 5.07 5.87 41.53
C LEU A 477 5.25 7.29 40.96
N VAL A 478 4.33 7.76 40.11
CA VAL A 478 4.41 9.12 39.55
C VAL A 478 4.37 10.18 40.65
N ASN A 479 3.48 10.05 41.64
CA ASN A 479 3.42 11.01 42.73
C ASN A 479 4.74 11.08 43.52
N GLU A 480 5.37 9.94 43.79
CA GLU A 480 6.67 9.90 44.49
C GLU A 480 7.80 10.50 43.63
N ILE A 481 7.81 10.22 42.31
CA ILE A 481 8.75 10.85 41.37
C ILE A 481 8.56 12.37 41.37
N GLN A 482 7.32 12.86 41.36
CA GLN A 482 7.02 14.31 41.39
C GLN A 482 7.55 14.97 42.66
N MET A 483 7.44 14.30 43.82
CA MET A 483 8.01 14.79 45.07
C MET A 483 9.54 14.93 44.98
N HIS A 484 10.24 13.94 44.42
CA HIS A 484 11.69 14.02 44.22
C HIS A 484 12.11 15.11 43.21
N TRP A 485 11.34 15.30 42.14
CA TRP A 485 11.63 16.34 41.15
C TRP A 485 11.40 17.75 41.66
N HIS A 486 10.46 17.95 42.58
CA HIS A 486 10.26 19.24 43.25
C HIS A 486 11.52 19.68 44.01
N GLU A 487 12.28 18.73 44.56
CA GLU A 487 13.53 19.00 45.30
C GLU A 487 14.77 19.14 44.40
N THR A 488 14.64 18.87 43.10
CA THR A 488 15.77 18.83 42.16
C THR A 488 16.09 20.24 41.60
N PRO A 489 17.38 20.66 41.53
CA PRO A 489 17.74 21.98 41.01
C PRO A 489 17.48 22.18 39.52
N VAL A 490 17.20 21.10 38.77
CA VAL A 490 16.91 21.11 37.33
C VAL A 490 15.77 22.08 37.00
N ASN A 491 14.66 22.01 37.75
CA ASN A 491 13.50 22.86 37.46
C ASN A 491 13.76 24.33 37.76
N ALA A 492 14.49 24.65 38.83
CA ALA A 492 14.89 26.02 39.14
C ALA A 492 15.78 26.62 38.03
N VAL A 493 16.70 25.84 37.46
CA VAL A 493 17.54 26.27 36.33
C VAL A 493 16.73 26.46 35.05
N ARG A 494 15.74 25.60 34.80
CA ARG A 494 14.84 25.72 33.64
C ARG A 494 13.97 26.98 33.73
N GLU A 495 13.38 27.22 34.89
CA GLU A 495 12.57 28.41 35.15
C GLU A 495 13.40 29.70 35.02
N ALA A 496 14.65 29.70 35.49
CA ALA A 496 15.58 30.82 35.31
C ALA A 496 15.89 31.14 33.84
N ARG A 497 15.67 30.19 32.91
CA ARG A 497 15.80 30.37 31.46
C ARG A 497 14.46 30.67 30.77
N GLY A 498 13.37 30.78 31.53
CA GLY A 498 12.02 30.97 31.00
C GLY A 498 11.39 29.70 30.41
N LEU A 499 11.93 28.51 30.72
CA LEU A 499 11.39 27.23 30.28
C LEU A 499 10.44 26.65 31.36
N ALA A 500 9.42 25.92 30.92
CA ALA A 500 8.49 25.27 31.83
C ALA A 500 9.19 24.19 32.68
N PRO A 501 8.85 24.05 33.97
CA PRO A 501 9.40 23.00 34.83
C PRO A 501 8.88 21.62 34.41
N VAL A 502 9.71 20.59 34.50
CA VAL A 502 9.28 19.20 34.31
C VAL A 502 8.64 18.73 35.62
N ASN A 503 7.33 18.54 35.61
CA ASN A 503 6.56 18.21 36.82
C ASN A 503 5.71 16.95 36.69
N ALA A 504 5.81 16.22 35.58
CA ALA A 504 5.08 14.98 35.37
C ALA A 504 5.85 14.00 34.48
N LEU A 505 5.60 12.71 34.69
CA LEU A 505 6.07 11.64 33.83
C LEU A 505 4.86 11.00 33.16
N TRP A 506 4.74 11.13 31.85
CA TRP A 506 3.57 10.65 31.11
C TRP A 506 3.84 9.29 30.46
N LEU A 507 3.19 8.24 30.97
CA LEU A 507 3.34 6.87 30.47
C LEU A 507 2.55 6.65 29.18
N TYR A 508 3.06 5.79 28.30
CA TYR A 508 2.35 5.25 27.16
C TYR A 508 3.07 3.98 26.65
N GLY A 509 2.50 3.33 25.65
CA GLY A 509 2.98 2.04 25.15
C GLY A 509 2.13 0.89 25.65
N GLY A 510 2.78 -0.22 25.99
CA GLY A 510 2.14 -1.48 26.39
C GLY A 510 1.98 -2.47 25.25
N ALA A 511 2.46 -2.16 24.03
CA ALA A 511 2.49 -3.10 22.93
C ALA A 511 3.81 -3.88 22.91
N ALA A 512 3.75 -5.14 22.49
CA ALA A 512 4.93 -5.88 22.07
C ALA A 512 5.29 -5.53 20.62
N PRO A 513 6.55 -5.72 20.19
CA PRO A 513 6.91 -5.66 18.77
C PRO A 513 6.02 -6.58 17.93
N TRP A 514 5.55 -6.09 16.79
CA TRP A 514 4.74 -6.86 15.84
C TRP A 514 5.51 -7.09 14.54
N LEU A 515 5.10 -8.11 13.79
CA LEU A 515 5.66 -8.40 12.47
C LEU A 515 5.15 -7.38 11.44
N PRO A 516 6.02 -6.86 10.55
CA PRO A 516 5.61 -5.94 9.50
C PRO A 516 4.55 -6.54 8.58
N ASP A 517 3.42 -5.86 8.46
CA ASP A 517 2.37 -6.17 7.48
C ASP A 517 1.90 -4.86 6.82
N TRP A 518 1.92 -4.77 5.50
CA TRP A 518 1.57 -3.55 4.77
C TRP A 518 0.31 -3.81 3.93
N PRO A 519 -0.89 -3.82 4.54
CA PRO A 519 -2.12 -4.31 3.90
C PRO A 519 -2.51 -3.51 2.66
N ALA A 520 -2.25 -2.19 2.66
CA ALA A 520 -2.48 -1.32 1.50
C ALA A 520 -1.39 -1.45 0.42
N GLY A 521 -0.40 -2.31 0.61
CA GLY A 521 0.79 -2.48 -0.23
C GLY A 521 2.03 -1.92 0.46
N ARG A 522 3.14 -2.66 0.39
CA ARG A 522 4.43 -2.26 0.96
C ARG A 522 5.00 -1.09 0.14
N PRO A 523 5.31 0.05 0.77
CA PRO A 523 5.94 1.16 0.06
C PRO A 523 7.39 0.81 -0.29
N SER A 524 7.89 1.41 -1.36
CA SER A 524 9.28 1.29 -1.80
C SER A 524 10.22 2.27 -1.08
N LEU A 525 9.66 3.35 -0.50
CA LEU A 525 10.37 4.41 0.18
C LEU A 525 9.43 5.08 1.20
N LEU A 526 9.94 5.29 2.42
CA LEU A 526 9.35 6.20 3.40
C LEU A 526 10.14 7.50 3.41
N ALA A 527 9.47 8.63 3.53
CA ALA A 527 10.15 9.91 3.72
C ALA A 527 9.41 10.80 4.71
N GLY A 528 10.14 11.57 5.51
CA GLY A 528 9.55 12.49 6.49
C GLY A 528 10.50 12.82 7.64
N GLY A 529 10.14 13.84 8.43
CA GLY A 529 10.94 14.35 9.55
C GLY A 529 10.71 13.63 10.89
N ALA A 530 9.60 12.90 11.03
CA ALA A 530 9.24 12.26 12.29
C ALA A 530 10.27 11.19 12.70
N PRO A 531 10.88 11.26 13.92
CA PRO A 531 11.93 10.34 14.34
C PRO A 531 11.54 8.86 14.29
N TRP A 532 10.29 8.55 14.61
CA TRP A 532 9.77 7.18 14.60
C TRP A 532 9.54 6.64 13.17
N LEU A 533 9.40 7.50 12.16
CA LEU A 533 9.22 7.06 10.77
C LEU A 533 10.50 6.41 10.24
N ARG A 534 11.66 6.94 10.66
CA ARG A 534 12.96 6.33 10.37
C ARG A 534 13.07 4.95 11.01
N THR A 535 12.75 4.83 12.30
CA THR A 535 12.80 3.54 13.00
C THR A 535 11.81 2.54 12.40
N LEU A 536 10.62 2.99 12.01
CA LEU A 536 9.64 2.16 11.31
C LEU A 536 10.22 1.61 9.99
N ALA A 537 10.91 2.46 9.23
CA ALA A 537 11.55 2.03 7.99
C ALA A 537 12.68 1.02 8.24
N GLU A 538 13.56 1.31 9.21
CA GLU A 538 14.69 0.44 9.57
C GLU A 538 14.19 -0.95 10.03
N ARG A 539 13.18 -0.98 10.90
CA ARG A 539 12.53 -2.22 11.38
C ARG A 539 11.96 -3.05 10.23
N ASP A 540 11.33 -2.39 9.25
CA ASP A 540 10.64 -3.05 8.15
C ASP A 540 11.55 -3.28 6.93
N GLY A 541 12.85 -2.98 7.04
CA GLY A 541 13.81 -3.09 5.95
C GLY A 541 13.45 -2.23 4.73
N LEU A 542 12.92 -1.03 4.97
CA LEU A 542 12.51 -0.07 3.96
C LEU A 542 13.55 1.06 3.83
N PRO A 543 13.81 1.56 2.62
CA PRO A 543 14.55 2.80 2.45
C PRO A 543 13.84 3.96 3.17
N TRP A 544 14.63 4.83 3.81
CA TRP A 544 14.16 6.07 4.41
C TRP A 544 15.04 7.25 4.04
N GLN A 545 14.41 8.41 3.87
CA GLN A 545 15.10 9.69 3.72
C GLN A 545 14.32 10.82 4.40
N PRO A 546 14.98 11.94 4.76
CA PRO A 546 14.26 13.18 5.04
C PRO A 546 13.36 13.56 3.86
N ALA A 547 12.29 14.32 4.09
CA ALA A 547 11.43 14.82 3.01
C ALA A 547 12.24 15.75 2.08
N ALA A 548 12.82 15.18 1.02
CA ALA A 548 13.70 15.87 0.10
C ALA A 548 13.37 15.45 -1.35
N GLY A 549 12.75 16.38 -2.09
CA GLY A 549 12.60 16.28 -3.54
C GLY A 549 11.47 15.35 -4.01
N THR A 550 10.52 15.96 -4.71
CA THR A 550 9.33 15.28 -5.25
C THR A 550 9.63 14.26 -6.34
N ALA A 551 10.68 14.49 -7.16
CA ALA A 551 11.03 13.60 -8.27
C ALA A 551 11.42 12.19 -7.80
N THR A 552 12.29 12.09 -6.81
CA THR A 552 12.71 10.80 -6.21
C THR A 552 11.53 10.08 -5.56
N ALA A 553 10.68 10.83 -4.85
CA ALA A 553 9.50 10.27 -4.20
C ALA A 553 8.50 9.67 -5.21
N ILE A 554 8.28 10.33 -6.35
CA ILE A 554 7.41 9.85 -7.43
C ILE A 554 7.98 8.58 -8.07
N GLN A 555 9.27 8.58 -8.41
CA GLN A 555 9.93 7.44 -9.04
C GLN A 555 9.88 6.19 -8.15
N ALA A 556 10.06 6.37 -6.84
CA ALA A 556 9.94 5.27 -5.90
C ALA A 556 8.48 4.81 -5.77
N GLY A 557 7.50 5.71 -5.76
CA GLY A 557 6.15 5.41 -5.27
C GLY A 557 6.08 5.52 -3.74
N ALA A 558 6.66 6.61 -3.23
CA ALA A 558 6.92 6.80 -1.80
C ALA A 558 5.66 7.14 -1.00
N ARG A 559 5.75 6.93 0.31
CA ARG A 559 4.88 7.54 1.31
C ARG A 559 5.65 8.61 2.05
N VAL A 560 5.20 9.85 1.92
CA VAL A 560 5.92 11.02 2.41
C VAL A 560 5.07 11.73 3.46
N GLU A 561 5.62 11.97 4.65
CA GLU A 561 5.07 12.90 5.63
C GLU A 561 5.71 14.28 5.46
N LEU A 562 4.86 15.29 5.30
CA LEU A 562 5.24 16.69 5.13
C LEU A 562 4.66 17.48 6.31
N ASP A 563 5.47 17.71 7.33
CA ASP A 563 5.07 18.25 8.64
C ASP A 563 5.25 19.78 8.76
N ASP A 564 5.58 20.46 7.67
CA ASP A 564 5.78 21.92 7.60
C ASP A 564 4.60 22.75 8.15
N LEU A 565 3.38 22.22 8.03
CA LEU A 565 2.15 22.88 8.49
C LEU A 565 1.81 22.57 9.95
N ALA A 566 2.39 21.51 10.52
CA ALA A 566 1.97 20.98 11.81
C ALA A 566 2.36 21.91 12.97
N VAL A 567 3.57 22.48 12.95
CA VAL A 567 4.02 23.41 14.00
C VAL A 567 3.26 24.73 13.95
N PRO A 568 3.18 25.45 12.80
CA PRO A 568 2.45 26.71 12.74
C PRO A 568 0.96 26.57 13.11
N GLU A 569 0.33 25.44 12.76
CA GLU A 569 -1.06 25.16 13.13
C GLU A 569 -1.23 25.03 14.64
N ARG A 570 -0.36 24.27 15.32
CA ARG A 570 -0.42 24.09 16.78
C ARG A 570 -0.10 25.35 17.58
N THR A 571 0.69 26.26 17.02
CA THR A 571 1.10 27.50 17.70
C THR A 571 0.29 28.73 17.27
N ASP A 572 -0.82 28.54 16.54
CA ASP A 572 -1.64 29.63 15.96
C ASP A 572 -0.84 30.63 15.10
N ASP A 573 0.30 30.22 14.52
CA ASP A 573 1.08 31.04 13.58
C ASP A 573 0.52 30.92 12.17
N TRP A 574 -0.63 31.55 11.95
CA TRP A 574 -1.36 31.47 10.68
C TRP A 574 -0.64 32.11 9.50
N ARG A 575 0.27 33.06 9.76
CA ARG A 575 1.12 33.62 8.70
C ARG A 575 2.19 32.61 8.29
N GLY A 576 2.90 32.03 9.27
CA GLY A 576 3.87 30.96 9.01
C GLY A 576 3.21 29.75 8.35
N TRP A 577 1.97 29.45 8.70
CA TRP A 577 1.15 28.40 8.09
C TRP A 577 0.90 28.64 6.60
N LEU A 578 0.48 29.84 6.21
CA LEU A 578 0.28 30.21 4.80
C LEU A 578 1.60 30.19 4.02
N ASP A 579 2.68 30.68 4.62
CA ASP A 579 4.01 30.61 4.03
C ASP A 579 4.48 29.16 3.83
N ALA A 580 4.18 28.26 4.77
CA ALA A 580 4.45 26.83 4.66
C ALA A 580 3.62 26.17 3.54
N ALA A 581 2.33 26.49 3.45
CA ALA A 581 1.47 25.99 2.36
C ALA A 581 2.00 26.41 0.98
N ALA A 582 2.45 27.66 0.85
CA ALA A 582 3.05 28.17 -0.39
C ALA A 582 4.38 27.48 -0.74
N ARG A 583 5.22 27.16 0.26
CA ARG A 583 6.45 26.37 0.04
C ARG A 583 6.12 24.95 -0.40
N LEU A 584 5.17 24.29 0.26
CA LEU A 584 4.72 22.95 -0.11
C LEU A 584 4.12 22.91 -1.53
N ASP A 585 3.35 23.92 -1.93
CA ASP A 585 2.82 23.98 -3.30
C ASP A 585 3.95 24.06 -4.33
N ARG A 586 4.93 24.93 -4.11
CA ARG A 586 6.08 25.08 -5.00
C ARG A 586 6.94 23.82 -5.07
N ASP A 587 7.28 23.25 -3.93
CA ASP A 587 8.32 22.22 -3.82
C ASP A 587 7.76 20.80 -3.98
N TRP A 588 6.48 20.58 -3.61
CA TRP A 588 5.80 19.29 -3.62
C TRP A 588 4.60 19.22 -4.54
N PHE A 589 3.65 20.14 -4.42
CA PHE A 589 2.36 19.96 -5.08
C PHE A 589 2.42 20.22 -6.58
N ALA A 590 2.98 21.35 -7.00
CA ALA A 590 3.12 21.70 -8.41
C ALA A 590 3.98 20.69 -9.19
N PRO A 591 5.11 20.18 -8.67
CA PRO A 591 5.86 19.10 -9.32
C PRO A 591 5.08 17.79 -9.42
N ALA A 592 4.34 17.39 -8.39
CA ALA A 592 3.51 16.18 -8.43
C ALA A 592 2.33 16.31 -9.41
N GLU A 593 1.70 17.49 -9.49
CA GLU A 593 0.67 17.81 -10.48
C GLU A 593 1.25 17.78 -11.90
N ALA A 594 2.45 18.32 -12.10
CA ALA A 594 3.16 18.22 -13.38
C ALA A 594 3.41 16.76 -13.76
N ALA A 595 3.79 15.91 -12.81
CA ALA A 595 3.96 14.48 -13.02
C ALA A 595 2.65 13.73 -13.33
N LEU A 596 1.54 14.07 -12.67
CA LEU A 596 0.20 13.55 -13.01
C LEU A 596 -0.18 13.90 -14.45
N ARG A 597 0.10 15.15 -14.87
CA ARG A 597 -0.18 15.62 -16.24
C ARG A 597 0.73 14.96 -17.27
N ALA A 598 2.01 14.80 -16.96
CA ALA A 598 2.99 14.11 -17.80
C ALA A 598 2.68 12.60 -17.90
N GLY A 599 2.04 12.03 -16.88
CA GLY A 599 1.75 10.60 -16.79
C GLY A 599 2.85 9.79 -16.11
N SER A 600 3.91 10.44 -15.65
CA SER A 600 4.94 9.83 -14.80
C SER A 600 4.44 9.55 -13.39
N LEU A 601 3.36 10.22 -12.93
CA LEU A 601 2.58 9.83 -11.75
C LEU A 601 1.18 9.39 -12.20
N ARG A 602 0.72 8.22 -11.76
CA ARG A 602 -0.63 7.72 -12.09
C ARG A 602 -1.67 8.14 -11.07
N GLN A 603 -1.29 8.08 -9.80
CA GLN A 603 -2.17 8.36 -8.68
C GLN A 603 -1.43 9.16 -7.61
N LEU A 604 -2.10 10.14 -7.07
CA LEU A 604 -1.68 10.87 -5.89
C LEU A 604 -2.74 10.70 -4.81
N THR A 605 -2.31 10.34 -3.60
CA THR A 605 -3.18 10.27 -2.43
C THR A 605 -2.72 11.32 -1.42
N LEU A 606 -3.64 12.18 -0.99
CA LEU A 606 -3.42 13.12 0.09
C LEU A 606 -4.13 12.59 1.34
N VAL A 607 -3.42 12.54 2.45
CA VAL A 607 -3.97 12.12 3.74
C VAL A 607 -3.84 13.29 4.71
N LEU A 608 -4.98 13.76 5.21
CA LEU A 608 -5.11 14.98 6.01
C LEU A 608 -5.62 14.58 7.41
N PRO A 609 -4.71 14.28 8.36
CA PRO A 609 -5.10 14.01 9.73
C PRO A 609 -5.42 15.32 10.45
N ALA A 610 -6.57 15.36 11.13
CA ALA A 610 -6.93 16.37 12.13
C ALA A 610 -7.15 15.69 13.49
N ARG A 611 -7.61 16.45 14.49
CA ARG A 611 -7.83 15.93 15.84
C ARG A 611 -8.94 14.88 15.87
N GLU A 612 -10.09 15.19 15.28
CA GLU A 612 -11.30 14.34 15.39
C GLU A 612 -11.71 13.70 14.06
N ARG A 613 -10.86 13.81 13.04
CA ARG A 613 -11.14 13.24 11.72
C ARG A 613 -9.88 12.99 10.91
N LEU A 614 -10.01 12.07 9.97
CA LEU A 614 -9.02 11.76 8.95
C LEU A 614 -9.67 11.90 7.59
N VAL A 615 -9.11 12.73 6.72
CA VAL A 615 -9.61 12.94 5.37
C VAL A 615 -8.62 12.41 4.35
N THR A 616 -9.08 11.60 3.41
CA THR A 616 -8.28 11.10 2.30
C THR A 616 -8.83 11.63 0.97
N LEU A 617 -7.94 12.16 0.14
CA LEU A 617 -8.22 12.57 -1.24
C LEU A 617 -7.41 11.69 -2.19
N THR A 618 -8.08 11.10 -3.19
CA THR A 618 -7.41 10.37 -4.27
C THR A 618 -7.55 11.15 -5.56
N ILE A 619 -6.42 11.48 -6.16
CA ILE A 619 -6.32 12.28 -7.39
C ILE A 619 -5.67 11.40 -8.44
N GLU A 620 -6.45 11.07 -9.46
CA GLU A 620 -6.00 10.23 -10.55
C GLU A 620 -5.70 11.08 -11.79
N ARG A 621 -4.76 10.59 -12.60
CA ARG A 621 -4.51 11.18 -13.91
C ARG A 621 -5.79 11.18 -14.72
N ARG A 622 -6.21 12.37 -15.16
CA ARG A 622 -7.30 12.49 -16.14
C ARG A 622 -6.85 11.96 -17.52
N PRO A 623 -7.65 11.07 -18.14
CA PRO A 623 -7.45 10.65 -19.52
C PRO A 623 -7.31 11.87 -20.44
N ALA A 624 -6.45 11.80 -21.45
CA ALA A 624 -6.20 12.91 -22.37
C ALA A 624 -7.49 13.44 -23.02
N LEU A 625 -8.43 12.54 -23.30
CA LEU A 625 -9.76 12.83 -23.86
C LEU A 625 -10.70 13.60 -22.92
N LEU A 626 -10.42 13.67 -21.62
CA LEU A 626 -11.23 14.40 -20.64
C LEU A 626 -10.56 15.70 -20.15
N ARG A 627 -9.38 16.05 -20.70
CA ARG A 627 -8.63 17.26 -20.28
C ARG A 627 -9.26 18.57 -20.77
N TRP A 628 -10.06 18.53 -21.83
CA TRP A 628 -10.77 19.70 -22.37
C TRP A 628 -12.10 19.97 -21.66
N LEU A 629 -12.61 19.00 -20.88
CA LEU A 629 -13.79 19.18 -20.04
C LEU A 629 -13.39 19.82 -18.70
N PRO A 630 -14.19 20.79 -18.19
CA PRO A 630 -13.93 21.37 -16.88
C PRO A 630 -13.96 20.28 -15.80
N SER A 631 -13.01 20.33 -14.87
CA SER A 631 -13.02 19.45 -13.72
C SER A 631 -14.29 19.68 -12.89
N PRO A 632 -15.04 18.64 -12.49
CA PRO A 632 -15.92 18.72 -11.33
C PRO A 632 -15.19 19.47 -10.21
N ARG A 633 -15.70 20.66 -9.89
CA ARG A 633 -15.25 21.48 -8.78
C ARG A 633 -16.21 21.23 -7.65
N HIS A 634 -15.79 20.42 -6.69
CA HIS A 634 -16.49 20.28 -5.44
C HIS A 634 -16.27 21.55 -4.61
N ASP A 635 -17.30 21.95 -3.85
CA ASP A 635 -17.12 22.98 -2.83
C ASP A 635 -16.29 22.39 -1.70
N TRP A 636 -14.97 22.60 -1.79
CA TRP A 636 -14.03 21.99 -0.87
C TRP A 636 -14.08 22.60 0.53
N LYS A 637 -14.52 23.86 0.62
CA LYS A 637 -14.68 24.55 1.90
C LYS A 637 -15.69 23.82 2.79
N ARG A 638 -16.76 23.28 2.19
CA ARG A 638 -17.81 22.56 2.92
C ARG A 638 -17.29 21.35 3.71
N TRP A 639 -16.30 20.63 3.17
CA TRP A 639 -15.75 19.45 3.85
C TRP A 639 -14.46 19.79 4.61
N TRP A 640 -13.72 20.80 4.20
CA TRP A 640 -12.46 21.20 4.84
C TRP A 640 -12.70 21.95 6.15
N LEU A 641 -13.75 22.79 6.22
CA LEU A 641 -14.10 23.50 7.44
C LEU A 641 -14.48 22.52 8.57
N PRO A 642 -14.31 22.94 9.84
CA PRO A 642 -14.80 22.19 10.97
C PRO A 642 -16.31 21.97 10.79
N GLN A 643 -16.80 20.76 11.07
CA GLN A 643 -18.24 20.54 11.09
C GLN A 643 -18.76 21.12 12.40
N GLU A 644 -19.69 22.08 12.33
CA GLU A 644 -20.40 22.54 13.52
C GLU A 644 -21.07 21.31 14.15
N SER A 645 -20.69 21.01 15.40
CA SER A 645 -21.24 19.92 16.21
C SER A 645 -22.70 20.14 16.57
#